data_AF-A0AAD9DKI5-F1
#
_entry.id   AF-A0AAD9DKI5-F1
#
_cell.length_a   1.000
_cell.length_b   1.000
_cell.length_c   1.000
_cell.angle_alpha   90.00
_cell.angle_beta   90.00
_cell.angle_gamma   90.00
#
_symmetry.space_group_name_H-M   'P 1'
#
loop_
_entity.id
_entity.type
_entity.pdbx_description
1 polymer ?
#
loop_
_entity_poly.entity_id
_entity_poly.type
_entity_poly.pdbx_seq_one_letter_code
_entity_poly.pdbx_strand_id
1 'polypeptide(L)'
;MRLSANAEVIASVVAYSFCSGSLVLVNKLCLHYLPYPSIVVTIQLWAALLFIQLGNAFNLMDVDPIIMRFVKPYLLYTVAFSLGVYCNMKSLSLSNVETVIVFRALAPLLVSIFDAVFLGREWPSLRSWGALSVIALGALGYAMTDEQFQSQGIQAYFWPTLYLFVISFEMAYGKKIISGVDMKTFSGPVLYTNLLGWPPMLAFAAMGGEYERLKNDVSARVMNGEEHLFPPMGILLLLVGCIVGTGIGYSGWFCRSKVSAASYTLIGVINKCLTVLVNLLIWDQHASTDGILSLSLCLVGGVFYKQAPIKKVDHDYVDGGTPSKGKTDDGIELGMTPLIESSVQSRSNRGTNNNGRRFCTFMGKQLSKLNSRFCSLRNMASLNINAIAEDETRVYDVLAKSLERYNIDGTENEFIIDTIEQSSLLIQRLGSEALSHTTSNETEEYDVATDDGARDLSSSLRSLSLLSLSTSRHLQSLIYQINNPRSKKTSGNAWRTLQSVVNSSLDIKNADVESTAIALSILSLGIAISTTDTDVGNAQQKMIASAIFPNSPSHIFERETCKVETGSKQERLIKSVARDTLLQLLGTVVEENGSIDCIARIETAFGVGGEQDKELCSAVANLVKDIFGSGCYYFDSQNNDDEDKFFGTELDINKDKASPTLALVAQCRPWEFIKTDKLVRIAAADLDLWYSAELVCDASVASVTSNTNTEKNLMATNYPKLKASDKISTQSIDSSLRQDTIAHLATRALIDTALDLRLYRRADLFASKFYAFGGAERFAEARFLHACETITKVVKRKQPQIIEKQIARIDECVARVSEDLNLSDVDEHKIGIGEVPIETMPQYIRDFALRRLRTSNMSAAASRLANLWGMNYEEDPVVLAEEEKRRQLTYVQWNDEGSPGNIAGKSQPLPDLISNAVDLAEEFKVLLQLGETVGFDAEWGEDSGVAVLQLSTVSHSILLDIPALSSNGEGCRALQATVGQLFAGLTGARYVIGFGCKEDIKRLRDSPCSRSVHWFPHNNCAARDLRPLIAEASPSLGGKGGQHLGLSRMTESFLGKQLDKAEQCSDWCQRPLSTEQREYAALDAWACAAIHAKIAKLIGERYKV
;
A
#
# COMPACT_ATOMS: atom_id res chain seq x y z
N MET A 1 -17.60 3.67 30.65
CA MET A 1 -16.81 4.93 30.56
C MET A 1 -15.76 4.74 29.48
N ARG A 2 -15.92 5.36 28.29
CA ARG A 2 -14.83 5.42 27.31
C ARG A 2 -13.91 6.55 27.74
N LEU A 3 -12.65 6.24 28.00
CA LEU A 3 -11.61 7.22 28.29
C LEU A 3 -11.46 8.12 27.04
N SER A 4 -11.15 9.42 27.21
CA SER A 4 -10.80 10.28 26.07
C SER A 4 -9.56 9.72 25.35
N ALA A 5 -9.36 9.99 24.06
CA ALA A 5 -8.22 9.46 23.31
C ALA A 5 -6.87 9.77 23.98
N ASN A 6 -6.72 10.97 24.52
CA ASN A 6 -5.54 11.35 25.31
C ASN A 6 -5.46 10.60 26.65
N ALA A 7 -6.59 10.38 27.32
CA ALA A 7 -6.63 9.59 28.54
C ALA A 7 -6.35 8.10 28.28
N GLU A 8 -6.74 7.54 27.14
CA GLU A 8 -6.36 6.18 26.73
C GLU A 8 -4.86 6.06 26.46
N VAL A 9 -4.26 7.05 25.77
CA VAL A 9 -2.81 7.11 25.57
C VAL A 9 -2.10 7.17 26.92
N ILE A 10 -2.48 8.13 27.78
CA ILE A 10 -1.90 8.27 29.12
C ILE A 10 -2.10 6.98 29.93
N ALA A 11 -3.29 6.40 29.93
CA ALA A 11 -3.57 5.14 30.63
C ALA A 11 -2.71 3.99 30.11
N SER A 12 -2.50 3.88 28.80
CA SER A 12 -1.66 2.84 28.20
C SER A 12 -0.19 3.00 28.60
N VAL A 13 0.32 4.24 28.64
CA VAL A 13 1.69 4.56 29.06
C VAL A 13 1.84 4.24 30.54
N VAL A 14 0.95 4.74 31.40
CA VAL A 14 0.99 4.52 32.85
C VAL A 14 0.89 3.03 33.18
N ALA A 15 -0.03 2.28 32.54
CA ALA A 15 -0.19 0.85 32.75
C ALA A 15 1.08 0.08 32.35
N TYR A 16 1.66 0.38 31.18
CA TYR A 16 2.89 -0.25 30.74
C TYR A 16 4.08 0.09 31.64
N SER A 17 4.22 1.36 32.04
CA SER A 17 5.25 1.84 32.96
C SER A 17 5.17 1.16 34.32
N PHE A 18 3.97 1.06 34.88
CA PHE A 18 3.73 0.38 36.14
C PHE A 18 4.09 -1.11 36.05
N CYS A 19 3.57 -1.83 35.06
CA CYS A 19 3.86 -3.26 34.91
C CYS A 19 5.35 -3.54 34.63
N SER A 20 5.97 -2.74 33.76
CA SER A 20 7.39 -2.91 33.40
C SER A 20 8.32 -2.63 34.58
N GLY A 21 8.05 -1.60 35.37
CA GLY A 21 8.90 -1.22 36.50
C GLY A 21 8.76 -2.19 37.67
N SER A 22 7.52 -2.58 38.01
CA SER A 22 7.24 -3.47 39.14
C SER A 22 7.68 -4.91 38.90
N LEU A 23 7.55 -5.46 37.69
CA LEU A 23 7.86 -6.88 37.43
C LEU A 23 9.32 -7.23 37.68
N VAL A 24 10.26 -6.34 37.34
CA VAL A 24 11.69 -6.58 37.56
C VAL A 24 12.00 -6.70 39.05
N LEU A 25 11.41 -5.82 39.85
CA LEU A 25 11.58 -5.79 41.31
C LEU A 25 10.88 -6.99 41.97
N VAL A 26 9.63 -7.27 41.59
CA VAL A 26 8.87 -8.42 42.08
C VAL A 26 9.59 -9.73 41.74
N ASN A 27 10.17 -9.84 40.53
CA ASN A 27 10.94 -11.02 40.16
C ASN A 27 12.23 -11.16 40.99
N LYS A 28 12.96 -10.07 41.26
CA LYS A 28 14.14 -10.10 42.14
C LYS A 28 13.77 -10.52 43.57
N LEU A 29 12.71 -9.95 44.13
CA LEU A 29 12.18 -10.29 45.45
C LEU A 29 11.70 -11.74 45.52
N CYS A 30 10.97 -12.19 44.49
CA CYS A 30 10.51 -13.58 44.38
C CYS A 30 11.70 -14.54 44.35
N LEU A 31 12.75 -14.24 43.58
CA LEU A 31 13.97 -15.05 43.50
C LEU A 31 14.76 -15.12 44.81
N HIS A 32 14.63 -14.13 45.69
CA HIS A 32 15.24 -14.17 47.01
C HIS A 32 14.62 -15.28 47.90
N TYR A 33 13.31 -15.51 47.78
CA TYR A 33 12.60 -16.55 48.55
C TYR A 33 12.46 -17.88 47.80
N LEU A 34 12.36 -17.84 46.47
CA LEU A 34 12.18 -18.97 45.57
C LEU A 34 13.27 -18.93 44.48
N PRO A 35 14.48 -19.49 44.75
CA PRO A 35 15.64 -19.40 43.86
C PRO A 35 15.55 -20.34 42.65
N TYR A 36 14.39 -20.36 41.98
CA TYR A 36 14.08 -21.19 40.81
C TYR A 36 13.62 -20.31 39.63
N PRO A 37 14.55 -19.63 38.94
CA PRO A 37 14.29 -18.74 37.81
C PRO A 37 13.31 -19.28 36.76
N SER A 38 13.55 -20.48 36.29
CA SER A 38 12.81 -21.06 35.17
C SER A 38 11.42 -21.54 35.63
N ILE A 39 11.33 -22.10 36.84
CA ILE A 39 10.06 -22.54 37.42
C ILE A 39 9.13 -21.34 37.70
N VAL A 40 9.65 -20.25 38.28
CA VAL A 40 8.88 -19.02 38.53
C VAL A 40 8.29 -18.48 37.23
N VAL A 41 9.10 -18.35 36.17
CA VAL A 41 8.63 -17.87 34.87
C VAL A 41 7.63 -18.84 34.24
N THR A 42 7.85 -20.15 34.34
CA THR A 42 6.91 -21.17 33.83
C THR A 42 5.52 -20.97 34.42
N ILE A 43 5.44 -20.71 35.74
CA ILE A 43 4.17 -20.45 36.43
C ILE A 43 3.55 -19.13 35.97
N GLN A 44 4.35 -18.08 35.76
CA GLN A 44 3.88 -16.79 35.23
C GLN A 44 3.31 -16.91 33.81
N LEU A 45 3.99 -17.62 32.90
CA LEU A 45 3.51 -17.87 31.53
C LEU A 45 2.20 -18.67 31.54
N TRP A 46 2.11 -19.69 32.39
CA TRP A 46 0.90 -20.51 32.50
C TRP A 46 -0.27 -19.75 33.12
N ALA A 47 -0.02 -18.90 34.11
CA ALA A 47 -1.03 -18.01 34.69
C ALA A 47 -1.61 -17.04 33.65
N ALA A 48 -0.77 -16.51 32.75
CA ALA A 48 -1.24 -15.67 31.64
C ALA A 48 -2.15 -16.43 30.68
N LEU A 49 -1.80 -17.69 30.35
CA LEU A 49 -2.66 -18.56 29.52
C LEU A 49 -3.99 -18.87 30.20
N LEU A 50 -3.97 -19.18 31.51
CA LEU A 50 -5.17 -19.44 32.29
C LEU A 50 -6.08 -18.20 32.34
N PHE A 51 -5.51 -17.01 32.53
CA PHE A 51 -6.25 -15.75 32.51
C PHE A 51 -6.96 -15.52 31.17
N ILE A 52 -6.28 -15.79 30.05
CA ILE A 52 -6.87 -15.70 28.69
C ILE A 52 -8.02 -16.69 28.53
N GLN A 53 -7.83 -17.95 28.93
CA GLN A 53 -8.84 -18.99 28.79
C GLN A 53 -10.08 -18.73 29.66
N LEU A 54 -9.88 -18.26 30.90
CA LEU A 54 -10.97 -17.86 31.78
C LEU A 54 -11.71 -16.64 31.23
N GLY A 55 -10.98 -15.63 30.74
CA GLY A 55 -11.58 -14.46 30.10
C GLY A 55 -12.44 -14.82 28.88
N ASN A 56 -11.99 -15.77 28.07
CA ASN A 56 -12.76 -16.31 26.95
C ASN A 56 -13.98 -17.11 27.41
N ALA A 57 -13.83 -17.98 28.42
CA ALA A 57 -14.92 -18.80 28.95
C ALA A 57 -16.05 -17.95 29.56
N PHE A 58 -15.72 -16.80 30.15
CA PHE A 58 -16.70 -15.84 30.69
C PHE A 58 -17.13 -14.76 29.67
N ASN A 59 -16.69 -14.85 28.40
CA ASN A 59 -16.94 -13.83 27.36
C ASN A 59 -16.54 -12.40 27.77
N LEU A 60 -15.49 -12.27 28.59
CA LEU A 60 -14.94 -10.99 29.03
C LEU A 60 -13.88 -10.45 28.06
N MET A 61 -13.30 -11.30 27.21
CA MET A 61 -12.28 -10.93 26.23
C MET A 61 -12.40 -11.77 24.96
N ASP A 62 -12.26 -11.12 23.80
CA ASP A 62 -12.13 -11.81 22.51
C ASP A 62 -10.73 -12.41 22.37
N VAL A 63 -10.65 -13.67 21.96
CA VAL A 63 -9.39 -14.41 21.79
C VAL A 63 -9.28 -14.94 20.36
N ASP A 64 -8.20 -14.58 19.67
CA ASP A 64 -7.92 -15.08 18.33
C ASP A 64 -7.74 -16.61 18.33
N PRO A 65 -8.31 -17.34 17.34
CA PRO A 65 -8.12 -18.78 17.23
C PRO A 65 -6.66 -19.12 16.89
N ILE A 66 -6.15 -20.22 17.46
CA ILE A 66 -4.79 -20.70 17.16
C ILE A 66 -4.73 -21.24 15.73
N ILE A 67 -4.10 -20.47 14.84
CA ILE A 67 -3.84 -20.82 13.45
C ILE A 67 -2.40 -21.34 13.31
N MET A 68 -2.25 -22.57 12.84
CA MET A 68 -0.93 -23.24 12.69
C MET A 68 0.02 -22.52 11.73
N ARG A 69 -0.51 -21.76 10.77
CA ARG A 69 0.28 -20.93 9.84
C ARG A 69 1.12 -19.88 10.59
N PHE A 70 0.62 -19.34 11.70
CA PHE A 70 1.30 -18.32 12.49
C PHE A 70 2.29 -18.89 13.50
N VAL A 71 2.17 -20.18 13.84
CA VAL A 71 3.07 -20.85 14.78
C VAL A 71 4.51 -20.90 14.24
N LYS A 72 4.69 -21.20 12.95
CA LYS A 72 6.02 -21.33 12.34
C LYS A 72 6.86 -20.04 12.40
N PRO A 73 6.35 -18.84 12.02
CA PRO A 73 7.10 -17.60 12.19
C PRO A 73 7.27 -17.20 13.66
N TYR A 74 6.28 -17.45 14.52
CA TYR A 74 6.39 -17.15 15.96
C TYR A 74 7.38 -18.06 16.71
N LEU A 75 7.67 -19.26 16.22
CA LEU A 75 8.52 -20.23 16.92
C LEU A 75 9.94 -19.67 17.19
N LEU A 76 10.58 -19.06 16.18
CA LEU A 76 11.94 -18.51 16.35
C LEU A 76 11.96 -17.33 17.32
N TYR A 77 10.96 -16.44 17.22
CA TYR A 77 10.82 -15.33 18.15
C TYR A 77 10.57 -15.82 19.58
N THR A 78 9.76 -16.86 19.74
CA THR A 78 9.42 -17.34 21.08
C THR A 78 10.56 -18.09 21.76
N VAL A 79 11.43 -18.75 20.99
CA VAL A 79 12.70 -19.28 21.49
C VAL A 79 13.61 -18.14 21.97
N ALA A 80 13.75 -17.07 21.18
CA ALA A 80 14.54 -15.90 21.57
C ALA A 80 13.96 -15.19 22.81
N PHE A 81 12.64 -15.01 22.87
CA PHE A 81 11.93 -14.49 24.04
C PHE A 81 12.20 -15.33 25.28
N SER A 82 12.04 -16.66 25.19
CA SER A 82 12.24 -17.57 26.33
C SER A 82 13.69 -17.54 26.82
N LEU A 83 14.65 -17.55 25.88
CA LEU A 83 16.07 -17.43 26.20
C LEU A 83 16.38 -16.07 26.84
N GLY A 84 15.78 -14.98 26.33
CA GLY A 84 15.94 -13.64 26.87
C GLY A 84 15.40 -13.51 28.29
N VAL A 85 14.22 -14.06 28.56
CA VAL A 85 13.62 -14.10 29.90
C VAL A 85 14.48 -14.95 30.85
N TYR A 86 14.96 -16.11 30.41
CA TYR A 86 15.86 -16.94 31.21
C TYR A 86 17.17 -16.21 31.54
N CYS A 87 17.85 -15.63 30.55
CA CYS A 87 19.09 -14.88 30.78
C CYS A 87 18.86 -13.67 31.70
N ASN A 88 17.73 -12.98 31.58
CA ASN A 88 17.37 -11.88 32.48
C ASN A 88 17.21 -12.38 33.92
N MET A 89 16.44 -13.45 34.15
CA MET A 89 16.24 -14.00 35.49
C MET A 89 17.54 -14.55 36.10
N LYS A 90 18.41 -15.16 35.29
CA LYS A 90 19.75 -15.60 35.75
C LYS A 90 20.64 -14.40 36.10
N SER A 91 20.59 -13.33 35.31
CA SER A 91 21.30 -12.09 35.62
C SER A 91 20.80 -11.46 36.92
N LEU A 92 19.49 -11.41 37.15
CA LEU A 92 18.91 -10.93 38.40
C LEU A 92 19.24 -11.82 39.60
N SER A 93 19.44 -13.13 39.41
CA SER A 93 19.83 -14.02 40.52
C SER A 93 21.29 -13.88 40.93
N LEU A 94 22.16 -13.43 40.02
CA LEU A 94 23.62 -13.39 40.21
C LEU A 94 24.18 -11.97 40.33
N SER A 95 23.44 -10.97 39.87
CA SER A 95 23.89 -9.59 39.79
C SER A 95 22.90 -8.58 40.37
N ASN A 96 23.39 -7.36 40.56
CA ASN A 96 22.57 -6.22 40.96
C ASN A 96 21.58 -5.83 39.84
N VAL A 97 20.46 -5.22 40.23
CA VAL A 97 19.40 -4.82 39.29
C VAL A 97 19.94 -3.75 38.34
N GLU A 98 20.78 -2.84 38.86
CA GLU A 98 21.47 -1.78 38.14
C GLU A 98 22.35 -2.35 37.02
N THR A 99 23.11 -3.42 37.28
CA THR A 99 23.95 -4.08 36.27
C THR A 99 23.11 -4.56 35.08
N VAL A 100 21.95 -5.17 35.33
CA VAL A 100 21.02 -5.59 34.26
C VAL A 100 20.47 -4.37 33.49
N ILE A 101 20.19 -3.27 34.18
CA ILE A 101 19.70 -2.03 33.56
C ILE A 101 20.78 -1.39 32.66
N VAL A 102 22.04 -1.36 33.09
CA VAL A 102 23.18 -0.85 32.30
C VAL A 102 23.38 -1.66 31.03
N PHE A 103 23.44 -2.99 31.15
CA PHE A 103 23.55 -3.86 29.96
C PHE A 103 22.36 -3.67 29.03
N ARG A 104 21.14 -3.52 29.56
CA ARG A 104 19.95 -3.23 28.74
C ARG A 104 19.96 -1.81 28.15
N ALA A 105 20.67 -0.86 28.74
CA ALA A 105 20.86 0.49 28.18
C ALA A 105 21.78 0.45 26.95
N LEU A 106 22.67 -0.53 26.84
CA LEU A 106 23.52 -0.76 25.66
C LEU A 106 22.78 -1.36 24.44
N ALA A 107 21.58 -1.91 24.63
CA ALA A 107 20.81 -2.55 23.55
C ALA A 107 20.66 -1.70 22.26
N PRO A 108 20.46 -0.36 22.30
CA PRO A 108 20.41 0.48 21.10
C PRO A 108 21.65 0.39 20.20
N LEU A 109 22.85 0.15 20.76
CA LEU A 109 24.07 -0.06 19.97
C LEU A 109 23.91 -1.26 19.03
N LEU A 110 23.52 -2.42 19.58
CA LEU A 110 23.35 -3.64 18.81
C LEU A 110 22.12 -3.58 17.90
N VAL A 111 21.02 -3.02 18.40
CA VAL A 111 19.78 -2.87 17.62
C VAL A 111 19.99 -1.95 16.42
N SER A 112 20.78 -0.87 16.52
CA SER A 112 21.07 -0.02 15.37
C SER A 112 21.84 -0.75 14.25
N ILE A 113 22.70 -1.70 14.61
CA ILE A 113 23.43 -2.55 13.67
C ILE A 113 22.47 -3.57 13.04
N PHE A 114 21.65 -4.23 13.86
CA PHE A 114 20.65 -5.19 13.39
C PHE A 114 19.56 -4.55 12.52
N ASP A 115 19.11 -3.35 12.84
CA ASP A 115 18.13 -2.61 12.02
C ASP A 115 18.73 -2.24 10.65
N ALA A 116 20.01 -1.84 10.59
CA ALA A 116 20.69 -1.55 9.32
C ALA A 116 20.90 -2.83 8.47
N VAL A 117 21.28 -3.95 9.09
CA VAL A 117 21.61 -5.21 8.40
C VAL A 117 20.36 -6.03 8.02
N PHE A 118 19.38 -6.16 8.92
CA PHE A 118 18.22 -7.05 8.72
C PHE A 118 16.96 -6.36 8.20
N LEU A 119 16.82 -5.04 8.39
CA LEU A 119 15.61 -4.28 8.05
C LEU A 119 15.85 -3.20 6.98
N GLY A 120 17.06 -3.13 6.42
CA GLY A 120 17.39 -2.17 5.35
C GLY A 120 17.28 -0.71 5.79
N ARG A 121 17.51 -0.40 7.07
CA ARG A 121 17.51 0.98 7.57
C ARG A 121 18.82 1.70 7.28
N GLU A 122 18.78 3.04 7.31
CA GLU A 122 19.97 3.88 7.20
C GLU A 122 20.87 3.71 8.43
N TRP A 123 22.13 4.10 8.31
CA TRP A 123 23.02 4.15 9.47
C TRP A 123 22.59 5.28 10.42
N PRO A 124 22.86 5.17 11.73
CA PRO A 124 22.56 6.23 12.69
C PRO A 124 23.20 7.56 12.30
N SER A 125 22.49 8.67 12.56
CA SER A 125 23.02 10.02 12.35
C SER A 125 24.19 10.32 13.30
N LEU A 126 24.99 11.37 13.02
CA LEU A 126 26.11 11.76 13.88
C LEU A 126 25.66 12.05 15.33
N ARG A 127 24.47 12.65 15.48
CA ARG A 127 23.82 12.86 16.78
C ARG A 127 23.52 11.54 17.48
N SER A 128 22.95 10.58 16.77
CA SER A 128 22.66 9.25 17.32
C SER A 128 23.95 8.48 17.66
N TRP A 129 25.02 8.60 16.87
CA TRP A 129 26.34 8.08 17.22
C TRP A 129 26.90 8.72 18.49
N GLY A 130 26.80 10.05 18.63
CA GLY A 130 27.18 10.74 19.86
C GLY A 130 26.40 10.25 21.09
N ALA A 131 25.08 10.09 20.95
CA ALA A 131 24.24 9.52 22.01
C ALA A 131 24.64 8.08 22.37
N LEU A 132 24.92 7.23 21.37
CA LEU A 132 25.39 5.85 21.57
C LEU A 132 26.77 5.83 22.26
N SER A 133 27.66 6.76 21.95
CA SER A 133 28.96 6.91 22.63
C SER A 133 28.79 7.29 24.09
N VAL A 134 27.84 8.19 24.43
CA VAL A 134 27.52 8.54 25.82
C VAL A 134 27.01 7.32 26.60
N ILE A 135 26.17 6.48 25.98
CA ILE A 135 25.71 5.22 26.59
C ILE A 135 26.89 4.28 26.86
N ALA A 136 27.79 4.11 25.88
CA ALA A 136 28.96 3.25 26.03
C ALA A 136 29.92 3.76 27.13
N LEU A 137 30.14 5.07 27.21
CA LEU A 137 30.97 5.70 28.25
C LEU A 137 30.37 5.51 29.65
N GLY A 138 29.05 5.71 29.80
CA GLY A 138 28.37 5.44 31.07
C GLY A 138 28.47 3.97 31.49
N ALA A 139 28.37 3.03 30.55
CA ALA A 139 28.46 1.60 30.87
C ALA A 139 29.88 1.19 31.26
N LEU A 140 30.90 1.78 30.63
CA LEU A 140 32.29 1.60 31.00
C LEU A 140 32.57 2.18 32.40
N GLY A 141 32.06 3.37 32.70
CA GLY A 141 32.17 3.97 34.04
C GLY A 141 31.50 3.13 35.13
N TYR A 142 30.34 2.55 34.81
CA TYR A 142 29.66 1.63 35.73
C TYR A 142 30.47 0.36 35.96
N ALA A 143 31.02 -0.24 34.89
CA ALA A 143 31.82 -1.45 35.01
C ALA A 143 33.07 -1.26 35.87
N MET A 144 33.68 -0.07 35.86
CA MET A 144 34.82 0.24 36.72
C MET A 144 34.45 0.34 38.20
N THR A 145 33.20 0.64 38.52
CA THR A 145 32.70 0.91 39.88
C THR A 145 31.84 -0.22 40.45
N ASP A 146 31.58 -1.28 39.68
CA ASP A 146 30.76 -2.43 40.07
C ASP A 146 31.55 -3.48 40.88
N GLU A 147 31.15 -3.74 42.12
CA GLU A 147 31.85 -4.66 43.03
C GLU A 147 31.82 -6.13 42.57
N GLN A 148 30.73 -6.54 41.89
CA GLN A 148 30.61 -7.90 41.34
C GLN A 148 31.59 -8.13 40.19
N PHE A 149 31.78 -7.13 39.34
CA PHE A 149 32.81 -7.15 38.29
C PHE A 149 34.23 -7.15 38.88
N GLN A 150 34.49 -6.37 39.93
CA GLN A 150 35.82 -6.35 40.58
C GLN A 150 36.16 -7.67 41.28
N SER A 151 35.17 -8.35 41.86
CA SER A 151 35.38 -9.59 42.62
C SER A 151 35.43 -10.86 41.76
N GLN A 152 34.61 -10.96 40.71
CA GLN A 152 34.47 -12.17 39.89
C GLN A 152 34.97 -11.98 38.44
N GLY A 153 35.40 -10.78 38.08
CA GLY A 153 35.88 -10.45 36.73
C GLY A 153 34.81 -10.60 35.66
N ILE A 154 35.24 -10.99 34.45
CA ILE A 154 34.38 -11.11 33.26
C ILE A 154 33.24 -12.12 33.45
N GLN A 155 33.39 -13.11 34.34
CA GLN A 155 32.38 -14.14 34.58
C GLN A 155 31.08 -13.57 35.16
N ALA A 156 31.14 -12.51 35.98
CA ALA A 156 29.96 -11.84 36.50
C ALA A 156 29.07 -11.26 35.38
N TYR A 157 29.67 -10.86 34.26
CA TYR A 157 28.98 -10.20 33.16
C TYR A 157 28.54 -11.14 32.04
N PHE A 158 28.78 -12.45 32.17
CA PHE A 158 28.39 -13.43 31.16
C PHE A 158 26.87 -13.42 30.87
N TRP A 159 26.04 -13.56 31.91
CA TRP A 159 24.59 -13.58 31.77
C TRP A 159 24.00 -12.24 31.31
N PRO A 160 24.40 -11.08 31.88
CA PRO A 160 23.98 -9.78 31.37
C PRO A 160 24.36 -9.53 29.90
N THR A 161 25.54 -9.97 29.48
CA THR A 161 25.99 -9.85 28.07
C THR A 161 25.18 -10.74 27.15
N LEU A 162 24.95 -12.00 27.52
CA LEU A 162 24.11 -12.92 26.75
C LEU A 162 22.68 -12.39 26.65
N TYR A 163 22.15 -11.85 27.75
CA TYR A 163 20.86 -11.18 27.78
C TYR A 163 20.82 -10.00 26.80
N LEU A 164 21.85 -9.14 26.78
CA LEU A 164 21.97 -8.01 25.84
C LEU A 164 21.90 -8.45 24.37
N PHE A 165 22.60 -9.52 23.97
CA PHE A 165 22.54 -10.01 22.59
C PHE A 165 21.16 -10.56 22.24
N VAL A 166 20.59 -11.40 23.11
CA VAL A 166 19.30 -12.06 22.87
C VAL A 166 18.16 -11.04 22.84
N ILE A 167 18.13 -10.08 23.77
CA ILE A 167 17.09 -9.03 23.80
C ILE A 167 17.21 -8.10 22.59
N SER A 168 18.42 -7.81 22.11
CA SER A 168 18.62 -6.98 20.91
C SER A 168 18.14 -7.70 19.65
N PHE A 169 18.41 -9.00 19.54
CA PHE A 169 17.86 -9.84 18.47
C PHE A 169 16.33 -9.93 18.54
N GLU A 170 15.77 -10.16 19.74
CA GLU A 170 14.33 -10.24 19.95
C GLU A 170 13.63 -8.94 19.52
N MET A 171 14.16 -7.78 19.89
CA MET A 171 13.61 -6.47 19.51
C MET A 171 13.65 -6.22 17.99
N ALA A 172 14.73 -6.63 17.31
CA ALA A 172 14.88 -6.48 15.86
C ALA A 172 13.98 -7.47 15.08
N TYR A 173 13.98 -8.74 15.49
CA TYR A 173 13.21 -9.80 14.84
C TYR A 173 11.70 -9.68 15.10
N GLY A 174 11.30 -9.22 16.29
CA GLY A 174 9.89 -8.97 16.63
C GLY A 174 9.21 -8.01 15.66
N LYS A 175 9.92 -6.97 15.19
CA LYS A 175 9.40 -6.03 14.17
C LYS A 175 9.08 -6.73 12.85
N LYS A 176 9.88 -7.72 12.44
CA LYS A 176 9.68 -8.50 11.21
C LYS A 176 8.46 -9.41 11.28
N ILE A 177 8.13 -9.93 12.47
CA ILE A 177 6.92 -10.74 12.67
C ILE A 177 5.67 -9.87 12.64
N ILE A 178 5.70 -8.73 13.33
CA ILE A 178 4.55 -7.80 13.40
C ILE A 178 4.17 -7.29 12.00
N SER A 179 5.14 -7.01 11.13
CA SER A 179 4.89 -6.60 9.74
C SER A 179 4.42 -7.76 8.82
N GLY A 180 4.51 -9.01 9.27
CA GLY A 180 4.26 -10.20 8.43
C GLY A 180 3.09 -11.07 8.88
N VAL A 181 2.51 -10.83 10.05
CA VAL A 181 1.39 -11.61 10.62
C VAL A 181 0.35 -10.67 11.20
N ASP A 182 -0.79 -10.57 10.51
CA ASP A 182 -1.89 -9.69 10.89
C ASP A 182 -2.81 -10.40 11.89
N MET A 183 -2.89 -9.92 13.14
CA MET A 183 -3.72 -10.48 14.21
C MET A 183 -4.78 -9.46 14.64
N LYS A 184 -6.01 -9.93 14.89
CA LYS A 184 -7.16 -9.05 15.12
C LYS A 184 -7.24 -8.49 16.55
N THR A 185 -6.65 -9.17 17.54
CA THR A 185 -6.75 -8.80 18.96
C THR A 185 -5.39 -8.69 19.64
N PHE A 186 -5.29 -7.89 20.72
CA PHE A 186 -4.07 -7.82 21.54
C PHE A 186 -3.77 -9.11 22.32
N SER A 187 -4.80 -9.93 22.57
CA SER A 187 -4.72 -11.26 23.20
C SER A 187 -4.01 -12.28 22.30
N GLY A 188 -4.05 -12.13 20.98
CA GLY A 188 -3.37 -13.02 20.03
C GLY A 188 -1.85 -13.11 20.25
N PRO A 189 -1.09 -12.01 20.15
CA PRO A 189 0.35 -12.02 20.40
C PRO A 189 0.72 -12.50 21.82
N VAL A 190 -0.07 -12.14 22.84
CA VAL A 190 0.13 -12.59 24.22
C VAL A 190 -0.09 -14.10 24.33
N LEU A 191 -1.13 -14.65 23.69
CA LEU A 191 -1.39 -16.09 23.68
C LEU A 191 -0.23 -16.86 23.03
N TYR A 192 0.22 -16.44 21.84
CA TYR A 192 1.28 -17.15 21.10
C TYR A 192 2.63 -17.12 21.83
N THR A 193 3.01 -15.98 22.39
CA THR A 193 4.29 -15.82 23.11
C THR A 193 4.33 -16.63 24.40
N ASN A 194 3.24 -16.62 25.19
CA ASN A 194 3.18 -17.41 26.42
C ASN A 194 3.03 -18.92 26.14
N LEU A 195 2.24 -19.31 25.13
CA LEU A 195 2.01 -20.72 24.79
C LEU A 195 3.24 -21.40 24.21
N LEU A 196 3.90 -20.76 23.23
CA LEU A 196 5.09 -21.31 22.60
C LEU A 196 6.35 -21.13 23.47
N GLY A 197 6.32 -20.24 24.46
CA GLY A 197 7.43 -19.97 25.38
C GLY A 197 7.45 -20.90 26.59
N TRP A 198 6.34 -21.58 26.85
CA TRP A 198 6.23 -22.52 27.96
C TRP A 198 7.14 -23.77 27.79
N PRO A 199 7.19 -24.47 26.63
CA PRO A 199 8.07 -25.63 26.49
C PRO A 199 9.57 -25.32 26.61
N PRO A 200 10.12 -24.25 26.00
CA PRO A 200 11.52 -23.85 26.22
C PRO A 200 11.85 -23.58 27.69
N MET A 201 10.93 -22.96 28.44
CA MET A 201 11.17 -22.65 29.84
C MET A 201 11.22 -23.90 30.73
N LEU A 202 10.37 -24.89 30.46
CA LEU A 202 10.43 -26.20 31.10
C LEU A 202 11.76 -26.92 30.83
N ALA A 203 12.29 -26.77 29.61
CA ALA A 203 13.60 -27.30 29.24
C ALA A 203 14.73 -26.60 30.01
N PHE A 204 14.68 -25.27 30.17
CA PHE A 204 15.66 -24.55 30.99
C PHE A 204 15.60 -24.93 32.47
N ALA A 205 14.41 -25.18 33.02
CA ALA A 205 14.28 -25.70 34.38
C ALA A 205 14.94 -27.08 34.55
N ALA A 206 14.83 -27.95 33.52
CA ALA A 206 15.50 -29.25 33.49
C ALA A 206 17.02 -29.11 33.40
N MET A 207 17.50 -28.33 32.43
CA MET A 207 18.94 -28.09 32.20
C MET A 207 19.60 -27.39 33.38
N GLY A 208 18.88 -26.50 34.06
CA GLY A 208 19.34 -25.81 35.25
C GLY A 208 19.32 -26.69 36.51
N GLY A 209 18.79 -27.90 36.47
CA GLY A 209 18.63 -28.76 37.65
C GLY A 209 17.70 -28.15 38.70
N GLU A 210 16.75 -27.31 38.30
CA GLU A 210 15.83 -26.63 39.24
C GLU A 210 14.82 -27.61 39.83
N TYR A 211 14.40 -28.65 39.09
CA TYR A 211 13.49 -29.68 39.60
C TYR A 211 14.09 -30.49 40.75
N GLU A 212 15.37 -30.85 40.65
CA GLU A 212 16.06 -31.58 41.72
C GLU A 212 16.27 -30.69 42.94
N ARG A 213 16.64 -29.43 42.76
CA ARG A 213 16.78 -28.46 43.85
C ARG A 213 15.44 -28.21 44.57
N LEU A 214 14.36 -28.02 43.82
CA LEU A 214 13.02 -27.88 44.39
C LEU A 214 12.62 -29.12 45.21
N LYS A 215 12.88 -30.32 44.68
CA LYS A 215 12.59 -31.58 45.39
C LYS A 215 13.40 -31.71 46.68
N ASN A 216 14.68 -31.34 46.64
CA ASN A 216 15.58 -31.40 47.80
C ASN A 216 15.19 -30.38 48.86
N ASP A 217 14.87 -29.14 48.48
CA ASP A 217 14.45 -28.09 49.41
C ASP A 217 13.11 -28.41 50.07
N VAL A 218 12.13 -28.91 49.30
CA VAL A 218 10.85 -29.38 49.85
C VAL A 218 11.05 -30.55 50.81
N SER A 219 11.88 -31.53 50.44
CA SER A 219 12.16 -32.68 51.29
C SER A 219 12.88 -32.27 52.58
N ALA A 220 13.83 -31.34 52.51
CA ALA A 220 14.54 -30.82 53.66
C ALA A 220 13.60 -30.10 54.64
N ARG A 221 12.65 -29.30 54.15
CA ARG A 221 11.67 -28.59 54.98
C ARG A 221 10.66 -29.52 55.65
N VAL A 222 10.21 -30.55 54.94
CA VAL A 222 9.35 -31.60 55.50
C VAL A 222 10.09 -32.35 56.62
N MET A 223 11.36 -32.69 56.41
CA MET A 223 12.20 -33.35 57.42
C MET A 223 12.48 -32.45 58.63
N ASN A 224 12.56 -31.14 58.44
CA ASN A 224 12.74 -30.14 59.49
C ASN A 224 11.43 -29.78 60.23
N GLY A 225 10.28 -30.33 59.83
CA GLY A 225 9.00 -30.10 60.48
C GLY A 225 8.45 -28.67 60.30
N GLU A 226 8.82 -27.96 59.23
CA GLU A 226 8.29 -26.63 58.96
C GLU A 226 6.78 -26.70 58.60
N GLU A 227 5.96 -25.83 59.20
CA GLU A 227 4.51 -25.76 58.93
C GLU A 227 4.17 -25.39 57.48
N HIS A 228 5.09 -24.77 56.76
CA HIS A 228 4.89 -24.29 55.41
C HIS A 228 5.91 -24.89 54.45
N LEU A 229 5.41 -25.63 53.45
CA LEU A 229 6.22 -26.30 52.43
C LEU A 229 7.04 -25.30 51.57
N PHE A 230 6.53 -24.07 51.46
CA PHE A 230 7.17 -22.96 50.76
C PHE A 230 7.06 -21.68 51.60
N PRO A 231 7.98 -20.71 51.45
CA PRO A 231 7.90 -19.44 52.17
C PRO A 231 6.59 -18.70 51.79
N PRO A 232 5.73 -18.31 52.76
CA PRO A 232 4.47 -17.62 52.46
C PRO A 232 4.68 -16.32 51.67
N MET A 233 5.73 -15.56 52.01
CA MET A 233 6.11 -14.34 51.28
C MET A 233 6.53 -14.64 49.83
N GLY A 234 7.24 -15.75 49.60
CA GLY A 234 7.62 -16.19 48.25
C GLY A 234 6.41 -16.54 47.37
N ILE A 235 5.40 -17.20 47.95
CA ILE A 235 4.14 -17.50 47.24
C ILE A 235 3.38 -16.20 46.93
N LEU A 236 3.27 -15.28 47.89
CA LEU A 236 2.61 -14.00 47.67
C LEU A 236 3.27 -13.20 46.53
N LEU A 237 4.60 -13.11 46.54
CA LEU A 237 5.36 -12.44 45.48
C LEU A 237 5.24 -13.14 44.14
N LEU A 238 5.15 -14.48 44.12
CA LEU A 238 4.89 -15.24 42.90
C LEU A 238 3.51 -14.91 42.32
N LEU A 239 2.46 -14.84 43.15
CA LEU A 239 1.11 -14.47 42.72
C LEU A 239 1.05 -13.04 42.18
N VAL A 240 1.69 -12.09 42.86
CA VAL A 240 1.84 -10.71 42.37
C VAL A 240 2.60 -10.72 41.05
N GLY A 241 3.66 -11.51 40.93
CA GLY A 241 4.43 -11.70 39.71
C GLY A 241 3.59 -12.27 38.55
N CYS A 242 2.66 -13.19 38.80
CA CYS A 242 1.72 -13.69 37.80
C CYS A 242 0.77 -12.61 37.29
N ILE A 243 0.24 -11.77 38.19
CA ILE A 243 -0.66 -10.65 37.84
C ILE A 243 0.09 -9.62 37.00
N VAL A 244 1.23 -9.15 37.48
CA VAL A 244 2.05 -8.14 36.80
C VAL A 244 2.64 -8.69 35.50
N GLY A 245 3.04 -9.97 35.48
CA GLY A 245 3.55 -10.69 34.29
C GLY A 245 2.49 -10.86 33.20
N THR A 246 1.23 -11.08 33.58
CA THR A 246 0.11 -11.05 32.62
C THR A 246 -0.15 -9.62 32.15
N GLY A 247 -0.09 -8.66 33.07
CA GLY A 247 -0.30 -7.23 32.81
C GLY A 247 0.74 -6.63 31.85
N ILE A 248 2.01 -7.00 31.93
CA ILE A 248 3.06 -6.48 31.03
C ILE A 248 2.86 -6.95 29.58
N GLY A 249 2.33 -8.17 29.39
CA GLY A 249 1.98 -8.68 28.07
C GLY A 249 0.94 -7.79 27.40
N TYR A 250 -0.20 -7.58 28.06
CA TYR A 250 -1.29 -6.76 27.54
C TYR A 250 -0.94 -5.28 27.44
N SER A 251 -0.45 -4.67 28.53
CA SER A 251 -0.09 -3.25 28.55
C SER A 251 1.03 -2.90 27.57
N GLY A 252 1.96 -3.83 27.33
CA GLY A 252 3.02 -3.66 26.34
C GLY A 252 2.49 -3.58 24.91
N TRP A 253 1.55 -4.43 24.51
CA TRP A 253 0.91 -4.34 23.19
C TRP A 253 -0.06 -3.17 23.09
N PHE A 254 -0.81 -2.90 24.17
CA PHE A 254 -1.71 -1.76 24.25
C PHE A 254 -0.96 -0.44 24.09
N CYS A 255 0.15 -0.23 24.80
CA CYS A 255 0.98 0.97 24.67
C CYS A 255 1.58 1.08 23.25
N ARG A 256 2.13 0.00 22.68
CA ARG A 256 2.65 0.00 21.29
C ARG A 256 1.62 0.36 20.23
N SER A 257 0.34 0.06 20.46
CA SER A 257 -0.74 0.41 19.55
C SER A 257 -1.16 1.89 19.62
N LYS A 258 -0.84 2.57 20.74
CA LYS A 258 -1.27 3.95 21.02
C LYS A 258 -0.17 4.99 20.86
N VAL A 259 1.10 4.58 20.90
CA VAL A 259 2.26 5.49 20.81
C VAL A 259 3.19 5.08 19.67
N SER A 260 3.87 6.06 19.06
CA SER A 260 4.84 5.77 17.99
C SER A 260 6.00 4.90 18.49
N ALA A 261 6.67 4.17 17.59
CA ALA A 261 7.81 3.32 17.94
C ALA A 261 8.92 4.08 18.70
N ALA A 262 9.18 5.34 18.31
CA ALA A 262 10.14 6.23 18.98
C ALA A 262 9.66 6.63 20.39
N SER A 263 8.36 6.94 20.55
CA SER A 263 7.77 7.24 21.86
C SER A 263 7.80 6.02 22.77
N TYR A 264 7.54 4.83 22.23
CA TYR A 264 7.60 3.57 22.96
C TYR A 264 9.01 3.28 23.48
N THR A 265 10.05 3.56 22.68
CA THR A 265 11.44 3.45 23.13
C THR A 265 11.78 4.46 24.24
N LEU A 266 11.29 5.71 24.13
CA LEU A 266 11.49 6.74 25.15
C LEU A 266 10.80 6.38 26.47
N ILE A 267 9.55 5.89 26.41
CA ILE A 267 8.82 5.37 27.58
C ILE A 267 9.61 4.23 28.23
N GLY A 268 10.22 3.36 27.42
CA GLY A 268 11.11 2.32 27.93
C GLY A 268 12.34 2.86 28.69
N VAL A 269 12.90 4.00 28.28
CA VAL A 269 13.98 4.68 29.02
C VAL A 269 13.46 5.27 30.33
N ILE A 270 12.31 5.95 30.30
CA ILE A 270 11.65 6.51 31.50
C ILE A 270 11.33 5.41 32.52
N ASN A 271 10.84 4.26 32.06
CA ASN A 271 10.54 3.11 32.91
C ASN A 271 11.80 2.60 33.63
N LYS A 272 12.95 2.58 32.95
CA LYS A 272 14.22 2.20 33.57
C LYS A 272 14.63 3.21 34.64
N CYS A 273 14.50 4.51 34.38
CA CYS A 273 14.77 5.54 35.39
C CYS A 273 13.90 5.32 36.65
N LEU A 274 12.62 5.01 36.44
CA LEU A 274 11.69 4.72 37.53
C LEU A 274 12.06 3.44 38.29
N THR A 275 12.48 2.38 37.60
CA THR A 275 12.98 1.16 38.24
C THR A 275 14.22 1.42 39.09
N VAL A 276 15.16 2.25 38.63
CA VAL A 276 16.35 2.62 39.42
C VAL A 276 15.94 3.39 40.67
N LEU A 277 15.09 4.41 40.54
CA LEU A 277 14.60 5.20 41.68
C LEU A 277 13.89 4.33 42.72
N VAL A 278 13.02 3.41 42.28
CA VAL A 278 12.31 2.51 43.19
C VAL A 278 13.27 1.48 43.79
N ASN A 279 14.28 0.99 43.05
CA ASN A 279 15.28 0.07 43.60
C ASN A 279 16.11 0.73 44.72
N LEU A 280 16.49 2.00 44.55
CA LEU A 280 17.18 2.80 45.57
C LEU A 280 16.34 3.00 46.84
N LEU A 281 15.02 3.02 46.72
CA LEU A 281 14.09 3.16 47.85
C LEU A 281 13.80 1.84 48.57
N ILE A 282 13.93 0.70 47.89
CA ILE A 282 13.52 -0.62 48.41
C ILE A 282 14.70 -1.43 48.97
N TRP A 283 15.87 -1.39 48.34
CA TRP A 283 17.03 -2.19 48.74
C TRP A 283 18.01 -1.36 49.59
N ASP A 284 19.01 -2.00 50.22
CA ASP A 284 20.20 -1.33 50.79
C ASP A 284 21.50 -1.71 50.05
N GLN A 285 21.46 -2.75 49.22
CA GLN A 285 22.53 -3.15 48.30
C GLN A 285 22.27 -2.57 46.91
N HIS A 286 22.87 -1.42 46.64
CA HIS A 286 22.82 -0.75 45.33
C HIS A 286 24.23 -0.55 44.80
N ALA A 287 24.32 -0.12 43.55
CA ALA A 287 25.58 0.38 43.02
C ALA A 287 26.10 1.57 43.86
N SER A 288 27.42 1.73 43.91
CA SER A 288 28.07 2.89 44.53
C SER A 288 27.56 4.21 43.92
N THR A 289 27.70 5.33 44.63
CA THR A 289 27.28 6.65 44.12
C THR A 289 27.87 6.97 42.74
N ASP A 290 29.12 6.57 42.50
CA ASP A 290 29.80 6.71 41.21
C ASP A 290 29.23 5.77 40.14
N GLY A 291 28.82 4.55 40.54
CA GLY A 291 28.06 3.63 39.70
C GLY A 291 26.69 4.20 39.32
N ILE A 292 25.96 4.81 40.25
CA ILE A 292 24.66 5.45 39.99
C ILE A 292 24.81 6.67 39.06
N LEU A 293 25.88 7.47 39.21
CA LEU A 293 26.22 8.56 38.29
C LEU A 293 26.51 8.03 36.87
N SER A 294 27.28 6.95 36.77
CA SER A 294 27.61 6.30 35.50
C SER A 294 26.37 5.69 34.82
N LEU A 295 25.48 5.08 35.60
CA LEU A 295 24.16 4.61 35.14
C LEU A 295 23.27 5.77 34.69
N SER A 296 23.27 6.90 35.40
CA SER A 296 22.52 8.10 35.00
C SER A 296 23.02 8.62 33.66
N LEU A 297 24.34 8.57 33.41
CA LEU A 297 24.93 8.93 32.12
C LEU A 297 24.46 8.01 30.99
N CYS A 298 24.35 6.69 31.23
CA CYS A 298 23.74 5.75 30.27
C CYS A 298 22.30 6.14 29.91
N LEU A 299 21.50 6.51 30.90
CA LEU A 299 20.09 6.85 30.71
C LEU A 299 19.93 8.16 29.93
N VAL A 300 20.77 9.17 30.21
CA VAL A 300 20.82 10.43 29.46
C VAL A 300 21.18 10.20 27.99
N GLY A 301 22.20 9.36 27.70
CA GLY A 301 22.51 8.97 26.33
C GLY A 301 21.33 8.29 25.63
N GLY A 302 20.56 7.47 26.35
CA GLY A 302 19.34 6.84 25.86
C GLY A 302 18.21 7.83 25.51
N VAL A 303 18.10 8.95 26.21
CA VAL A 303 17.11 10.02 25.92
C VAL A 303 17.46 10.76 24.63
N PHE A 304 18.74 11.00 24.37
CA PHE A 304 19.20 11.70 23.17
C PHE A 304 19.29 10.81 21.93
N TYR A 305 19.23 9.48 22.10
CA TYR A 305 19.26 8.51 21.00
C TYR A 305 17.99 8.59 20.15
N LYS A 306 18.18 8.61 18.83
CA LYS A 306 17.09 8.59 17.85
C LYS A 306 17.30 7.48 16.82
N GLN A 307 16.23 6.71 16.57
CA GLN A 307 16.29 5.57 15.64
C GLN A 307 16.44 6.03 14.19
N ALA A 308 17.34 5.37 13.44
CA ALA A 308 17.57 5.68 12.03
C ALA A 308 16.34 5.37 11.14
N PRO A 309 16.05 6.22 10.13
CA PRO A 309 14.95 6.00 9.20
C PRO A 309 15.18 4.78 8.29
N ILE A 310 14.11 4.30 7.65
CA ILE A 310 14.21 3.24 6.63
C ILE A 310 14.92 3.82 5.40
N LYS A 311 15.89 3.10 4.81
CA LYS A 311 16.52 3.56 3.56
C LYS A 311 15.42 3.80 2.55
N LYS A 312 15.37 5.01 2.02
CA LYS A 312 14.63 5.26 0.80
C LYS A 312 15.23 4.32 -0.25
N VAL A 313 14.38 3.58 -0.95
CA VAL A 313 14.83 2.86 -2.14
C VAL A 313 15.15 3.96 -3.15
N ASP A 314 16.41 4.36 -3.18
CA ASP A 314 16.93 5.20 -4.24
C ASP A 314 16.80 4.37 -5.51
N HIS A 315 15.90 4.79 -6.40
CA HIS A 315 16.09 4.49 -7.81
C HIS A 315 17.41 5.16 -8.18
N ASP A 316 18.46 4.36 -8.37
CA ASP A 316 19.79 4.82 -8.77
C ASP A 316 19.66 5.80 -9.94
N TYR A 317 19.77 7.08 -9.61
CA TYR A 317 20.15 8.13 -10.53
C TYR A 317 21.67 8.15 -10.48
N VAL A 318 22.30 7.67 -11.55
CA VAL A 318 23.69 8.02 -11.84
C VAL A 318 23.71 9.51 -12.14
N ASP A 319 24.38 10.30 -11.31
CA ASP A 319 25.00 11.53 -11.80
C ASP A 319 26.37 11.70 -11.15
N GLY A 320 27.38 11.77 -12.01
CA GLY A 320 28.75 12.09 -11.65
C GLY A 320 28.92 13.60 -11.46
N GLY A 321 29.80 13.98 -10.54
CA GLY A 321 30.25 15.37 -10.36
C GLY A 321 30.38 15.77 -8.89
N THR A 322 31.60 15.71 -8.37
CA THR A 322 32.02 16.14 -7.02
C THR A 322 32.33 17.65 -6.98
N PRO A 323 32.78 18.25 -5.84
CA PRO A 323 31.96 18.70 -4.72
C PRO A 323 32.19 20.20 -4.37
N SER A 324 31.27 20.84 -3.65
CA SER A 324 31.65 21.99 -2.80
C SER A 324 31.02 21.89 -1.40
N LYS A 325 31.89 22.03 -0.40
CA LYS A 325 31.61 21.93 1.04
C LYS A 325 30.98 23.22 1.55
N GLY A 326 29.98 23.10 2.42
CA GLY A 326 29.54 24.16 3.34
C GLY A 326 28.64 23.58 4.43
N LYS A 327 29.20 23.38 5.63
CA LYS A 327 28.50 22.93 6.86
C LYS A 327 27.69 24.07 7.48
N THR A 328 26.49 23.81 8.02
CA THR A 328 26.16 23.78 9.47
C THR A 328 24.64 23.69 9.72
N ASP A 329 24.26 22.62 10.44
CA ASP A 329 23.22 22.39 11.46
C ASP A 329 21.90 23.21 11.50
N ASP A 330 20.74 22.54 11.41
CA ASP A 330 20.00 22.04 12.60
C ASP A 330 18.76 21.19 12.23
N GLY A 331 18.59 20.05 12.92
CA GLY A 331 17.68 18.97 12.54
C GLY A 331 16.46 18.77 13.46
N ILE A 332 15.28 18.57 12.84
CA ILE A 332 14.07 18.04 13.49
C ILE A 332 13.49 16.93 12.60
N GLU A 333 13.75 15.65 12.93
CA GLU A 333 13.21 14.51 12.15
C GLU A 333 11.74 14.22 12.53
N LEU A 334 10.89 14.13 11.49
CA LEU A 334 9.49 13.72 11.47
C LEU A 334 9.37 12.20 11.22
N GLY A 335 8.56 11.54 12.04
CA GLY A 335 8.30 10.11 12.00
C GLY A 335 7.37 9.68 10.86
N MET A 336 7.69 8.52 10.28
CA MET A 336 6.97 7.85 9.20
C MET A 336 6.25 6.63 9.80
N THR A 337 4.92 6.58 9.67
CA THR A 337 4.05 5.44 10.00
C THR A 337 3.79 4.61 8.74
N PRO A 338 3.87 3.26 8.78
CA PRO A 338 3.47 2.42 7.64
C PRO A 338 1.95 2.15 7.68
N LEU A 339 1.32 2.36 6.53
CA LEU A 339 -0.05 1.98 6.19
C LEU A 339 -0.08 0.47 5.85
N ILE A 340 -1.03 -0.26 6.45
CA ILE A 340 -1.46 -1.59 5.98
C ILE A 340 -2.95 -1.45 5.72
N GLU A 341 -3.37 -1.65 4.47
CA GLU A 341 -4.77 -1.92 4.14
C GLU A 341 -4.91 -3.33 3.57
N SER A 342 -5.92 -3.99 4.10
CA SER A 342 -6.31 -5.37 3.89
C SER A 342 -7.37 -5.47 2.79
N SER A 343 -7.18 -6.41 1.86
CA SER A 343 -8.24 -6.91 0.99
C SER A 343 -8.65 -8.33 1.42
N VAL A 344 -9.82 -8.50 2.05
CA VAL A 344 -10.54 -9.79 2.09
C VAL A 344 -12.06 -9.54 2.07
N GLN A 345 -12.66 -9.73 0.89
CA GLN A 345 -14.09 -9.97 0.71
C GLN A 345 -14.52 -11.24 1.46
N SER A 346 -15.63 -11.15 2.18
CA SER A 346 -16.31 -12.30 2.77
C SER A 346 -17.55 -12.66 1.92
N ARG A 347 -17.58 -13.88 1.38
CA ARG A 347 -18.82 -14.52 0.93
C ARG A 347 -19.55 -15.08 2.15
N SER A 348 -20.72 -14.51 2.43
CA SER A 348 -21.69 -14.99 3.43
C SER A 348 -22.29 -16.34 3.01
N ASN A 349 -22.32 -17.28 3.95
CA ASN A 349 -23.19 -18.46 3.92
C ASN A 349 -24.34 -18.24 4.90
N ARG A 350 -25.60 -18.30 4.43
CA ARG A 350 -26.76 -18.57 5.29
C ARG A 350 -26.82 -20.05 5.59
N GLY A 351 -27.03 -20.37 6.86
CA GLY A 351 -26.92 -21.72 7.40
C GLY A 351 -28.21 -22.54 7.33
N THR A 352 -28.05 -23.80 7.74
CA THR A 352 -29.07 -24.61 8.42
C THR A 352 -28.38 -25.65 9.30
N ASN A 353 -28.95 -25.85 10.47
CA ASN A 353 -28.68 -26.91 11.45
C ASN A 353 -28.35 -28.28 10.82
N ASN A 354 -27.37 -28.98 11.40
CA ASN A 354 -27.56 -30.36 11.86
C ASN A 354 -26.33 -30.86 12.65
N ASN A 355 -26.52 -31.02 13.96
CA ASN A 355 -25.73 -31.92 14.78
C ASN A 355 -25.98 -33.36 14.32
N GLY A 356 -24.91 -34.13 14.13
CA GLY A 356 -24.96 -35.58 13.90
C GLY A 356 -24.52 -36.02 12.50
N ARG A 357 -23.24 -36.44 12.41
CA ARG A 357 -22.56 -37.25 11.35
C ARG A 357 -21.26 -36.61 10.84
N ARG A 358 -20.22 -36.56 11.68
CA ARG A 358 -18.82 -36.40 11.24
C ARG A 358 -17.86 -37.24 12.10
N PHE A 359 -18.07 -38.55 12.08
CA PHE A 359 -17.01 -39.50 12.47
C PHE A 359 -16.72 -40.53 11.36
N CYS A 360 -17.64 -40.72 10.39
CA CYS A 360 -17.44 -41.62 9.24
C CYS A 360 -16.89 -40.94 7.97
N THR A 361 -16.87 -39.60 7.88
CA THR A 361 -16.39 -38.85 6.70
C THR A 361 -14.91 -38.47 6.74
N PHE A 362 -14.19 -38.83 7.82
CA PHE A 362 -12.75 -38.66 7.93
C PHE A 362 -11.98 -39.85 7.34
N MET A 363 -12.50 -41.08 7.52
CA MET A 363 -11.94 -42.30 6.94
C MET A 363 -12.18 -42.41 5.43
N GLY A 364 -13.34 -41.99 4.94
CA GLY A 364 -13.64 -41.98 3.49
C GLY A 364 -12.78 -41.01 2.67
N LYS A 365 -12.40 -39.86 3.25
CA LYS A 365 -11.52 -38.86 2.59
C LYS A 365 -10.03 -39.23 2.64
N GLN A 366 -9.61 -40.10 3.55
CA GLN A 366 -8.25 -40.66 3.54
C GLN A 366 -8.12 -41.80 2.54
N LEU A 367 -9.15 -42.64 2.39
CA LEU A 367 -9.18 -43.68 1.35
C LEU A 367 -9.37 -43.11 -0.07
N SER A 368 -10.14 -42.03 -0.26
CA SER A 368 -10.22 -41.36 -1.57
C SER A 368 -8.94 -40.60 -1.94
N LYS A 369 -8.18 -40.10 -0.95
CA LYS A 369 -6.85 -39.51 -1.16
C LYS A 369 -5.76 -40.56 -1.41
N LEU A 370 -5.93 -41.79 -0.93
CA LEU A 370 -5.04 -42.90 -1.31
C LEU A 370 -5.35 -43.37 -2.74
N ASN A 371 -6.63 -43.48 -3.12
CA ASN A 371 -7.02 -43.83 -4.48
C ASN A 371 -6.70 -42.74 -5.51
N SER A 372 -6.80 -41.44 -5.15
CA SER A 372 -6.39 -40.36 -6.06
C SER A 372 -4.86 -40.27 -6.21
N ARG A 373 -4.10 -40.67 -5.20
CA ARG A 373 -2.62 -40.78 -5.27
C ARG A 373 -2.17 -41.99 -6.08
N PHE A 374 -2.89 -43.11 -6.02
CA PHE A 374 -2.65 -44.27 -6.89
C PHE A 374 -3.14 -44.04 -8.34
N CYS A 375 -4.20 -43.25 -8.56
CA CYS A 375 -4.61 -42.81 -9.91
C CYS A 375 -3.64 -41.79 -10.52
N SER A 376 -3.10 -40.85 -9.73
CA SER A 376 -2.10 -39.88 -10.21
C SER A 376 -0.78 -40.55 -10.60
N LEU A 377 -0.35 -41.60 -9.88
CA LEU A 377 0.82 -42.41 -10.24
C LEU A 377 0.57 -43.33 -11.45
N ARG A 378 -0.69 -43.65 -11.76
CA ARG A 378 -1.07 -44.51 -12.90
C ARG A 378 -1.39 -43.71 -14.17
N ASN A 379 -1.81 -42.45 -14.05
CA ASN A 379 -2.10 -41.57 -15.20
C ASN A 379 -0.86 -40.87 -15.77
N MET A 380 0.26 -40.76 -15.02
CA MET A 380 1.55 -40.34 -15.61
C MET A 380 2.19 -41.43 -16.51
N ALA A 381 1.68 -42.66 -16.46
CA ALA A 381 2.21 -43.79 -17.22
C ALA A 381 1.31 -44.21 -18.42
N SER A 382 0.30 -43.41 -18.79
CA SER A 382 -0.51 -43.63 -19.99
C SER A 382 -0.60 -42.36 -20.82
N LEU A 383 0.44 -42.09 -21.60
CA LEU A 383 0.49 -41.01 -22.57
C LEU A 383 -0.55 -41.21 -23.68
N ASN A 384 -1.42 -40.21 -23.88
CA ASN A 384 -2.32 -40.13 -25.02
C ASN A 384 -1.54 -39.60 -26.23
N ILE A 385 -1.15 -40.48 -27.13
CA ILE A 385 -0.33 -40.18 -28.33
C ILE A 385 -0.95 -39.05 -29.18
N ASN A 386 -2.27 -38.88 -29.15
CA ASN A 386 -2.99 -37.86 -29.92
C ASN A 386 -2.73 -36.42 -29.43
N ALA A 387 -2.55 -36.20 -28.12
CA ALA A 387 -2.30 -34.85 -27.57
C ALA A 387 -0.89 -34.35 -27.96
N ILE A 388 0.07 -35.27 -28.02
CA ILE A 388 1.46 -34.98 -28.43
C ILE A 388 1.51 -34.56 -29.90
N ALA A 389 0.70 -35.20 -30.75
CA ALA A 389 0.63 -34.88 -32.17
C ALA A 389 -0.01 -33.49 -32.44
N GLU A 390 -1.00 -33.08 -31.65
CA GLU A 390 -1.60 -31.74 -31.75
C GLU A 390 -0.63 -30.63 -31.34
N ASP A 391 0.15 -30.85 -30.28
CA ASP A 391 1.18 -29.93 -29.80
C ASP A 391 2.31 -29.74 -30.82
N GLU A 392 2.78 -30.82 -31.41
CA GLU A 392 3.80 -30.82 -32.47
C GLU A 392 3.34 -30.01 -33.69
N THR A 393 2.09 -30.21 -34.12
CA THR A 393 1.52 -29.55 -35.31
C THR A 393 1.42 -28.02 -35.12
N ARG A 394 1.01 -27.56 -33.93
CA ARG A 394 0.89 -26.13 -33.62
C ARG A 394 2.25 -25.42 -33.62
N VAL A 395 3.30 -26.07 -33.12
CA VAL A 395 4.68 -25.52 -33.14
C VAL A 395 5.19 -25.42 -34.57
N TYR A 396 4.95 -26.45 -35.37
CA TYR A 396 5.31 -26.47 -36.78
C TYR A 396 4.64 -25.33 -37.55
N ASP A 397 3.34 -25.09 -37.35
CA ASP A 397 2.58 -24.05 -38.07
C ASP A 397 3.09 -22.62 -37.81
N VAL A 398 3.49 -22.30 -36.57
CA VAL A 398 4.03 -20.97 -36.21
C VAL A 398 5.36 -20.73 -36.91
N LEU A 399 6.25 -21.73 -36.86
CA LEU A 399 7.55 -21.64 -37.50
C LEU A 399 7.42 -21.56 -39.02
N ALA A 400 6.55 -22.37 -39.61
CA ALA A 400 6.27 -22.34 -41.03
C ALA A 400 5.77 -20.96 -41.49
N LYS A 401 4.79 -20.37 -40.78
CA LYS A 401 4.27 -19.02 -41.07
C LYS A 401 5.32 -17.92 -40.91
N SER A 402 6.12 -17.99 -39.84
CA SER A 402 7.19 -17.02 -39.58
C SER A 402 8.25 -17.05 -40.68
N LEU A 403 8.58 -18.25 -41.16
CA LEU A 403 9.56 -18.46 -42.22
C LEU A 403 9.02 -18.11 -43.61
N GLU A 404 7.76 -18.37 -43.90
CA GLU A 404 7.09 -17.93 -45.14
C GLU A 404 7.09 -16.39 -45.23
N ARG A 405 6.83 -15.71 -44.11
CA ARG A 405 6.85 -14.23 -44.03
C ARG A 405 8.27 -13.65 -44.14
N TYR A 406 9.27 -14.35 -43.61
CA TYR A 406 10.68 -13.93 -43.71
C TYR A 406 11.27 -14.19 -45.10
N ASN A 407 10.93 -15.32 -45.75
CA ASN A 407 11.54 -15.81 -46.99
C ASN A 407 10.64 -15.62 -48.23
N ILE A 408 10.14 -14.40 -48.44
CA ILE A 408 9.19 -14.07 -49.52
C ILE A 408 9.72 -14.44 -50.93
N ASP A 409 11.06 -14.49 -51.10
CA ASP A 409 11.72 -14.77 -52.39
C ASP A 409 12.37 -16.16 -52.51
N GLY A 410 12.31 -17.01 -51.47
CA GLY A 410 12.83 -18.40 -51.50
C GLY A 410 14.36 -18.56 -51.58
N THR A 411 15.13 -17.48 -51.48
CA THR A 411 16.59 -17.45 -51.74
C THR A 411 17.46 -17.69 -50.51
N GLU A 412 16.88 -17.79 -49.31
CA GLU A 412 17.62 -17.83 -48.03
C GLU A 412 17.54 -19.18 -47.26
N ASN A 413 17.10 -20.27 -47.90
CA ASN A 413 16.88 -21.56 -47.23
C ASN A 413 18.12 -22.14 -46.53
N GLU A 414 19.32 -21.99 -47.10
CA GLU A 414 20.55 -22.55 -46.53
C GLU A 414 20.94 -21.86 -45.21
N PHE A 415 20.77 -20.53 -45.15
CA PHE A 415 20.99 -19.76 -43.92
C PHE A 415 19.96 -20.11 -42.82
N ILE A 416 18.69 -20.33 -43.20
CA ILE A 416 17.62 -20.72 -42.27
C ILE A 416 17.88 -22.12 -41.70
N ILE A 417 18.29 -23.08 -42.53
CA ILE A 417 18.58 -24.46 -42.08
C ILE A 417 19.75 -24.47 -41.10
N ASP A 418 20.85 -23.77 -41.42
CA ASP A 418 22.03 -23.69 -40.54
C ASP A 418 21.67 -23.03 -39.18
N THR A 419 20.78 -22.04 -39.22
CA THR A 419 20.21 -21.39 -38.03
C THR A 419 19.37 -22.37 -37.19
N ILE A 420 18.51 -23.20 -37.80
CA ILE A 420 17.68 -24.21 -37.11
C ILE A 420 18.53 -25.31 -36.45
N GLU A 421 19.56 -25.79 -37.12
CA GLU A 421 20.44 -26.84 -36.60
C GLU A 421 21.23 -26.36 -35.38
N GLN A 422 21.80 -25.15 -35.44
CA GLN A 422 22.48 -24.53 -34.30
C GLN A 422 21.56 -24.35 -33.08
N SER A 423 20.28 -24.06 -33.32
CA SER A 423 19.27 -23.93 -32.27
C SER A 423 18.96 -25.24 -31.56
N SER A 424 18.85 -26.31 -32.35
CA SER A 424 18.53 -27.66 -31.87
C SER A 424 19.58 -28.13 -30.87
N LEU A 425 20.87 -27.90 -31.16
CA LEU A 425 21.99 -28.28 -30.29
C LEU A 425 21.91 -27.62 -28.90
N LEU A 426 21.51 -26.35 -28.85
CA LEU A 426 21.40 -25.59 -27.59
C LEU A 426 20.24 -26.07 -26.71
N ILE A 427 19.08 -26.39 -27.31
CA ILE A 427 17.91 -26.93 -26.57
C ILE A 427 18.25 -28.29 -25.99
N GLN A 428 18.92 -29.15 -26.75
CA GLN A 428 19.33 -30.47 -26.29
C GLN A 428 20.23 -30.38 -25.03
N ARG A 429 21.14 -29.39 -25.02
CA ARG A 429 22.05 -29.15 -23.87
C ARG A 429 21.31 -28.65 -22.63
N LEU A 430 20.25 -27.85 -22.79
CA LEU A 430 19.41 -27.41 -21.67
C LEU A 430 18.60 -28.59 -21.09
N GLY A 431 18.03 -29.43 -21.95
CA GLY A 431 17.26 -30.61 -21.53
C GLY A 431 18.11 -31.62 -20.75
N SER A 432 19.34 -31.89 -21.19
CA SER A 432 20.25 -32.82 -20.51
C SER A 432 20.73 -32.31 -19.15
N GLU A 433 21.00 -31.01 -19.02
CA GLU A 433 21.39 -30.40 -17.73
C GLU A 433 20.21 -30.39 -16.73
N ALA A 434 18.98 -30.18 -17.19
CA ALA A 434 17.80 -30.29 -16.33
C ALA A 434 17.59 -31.72 -15.80
N LEU A 435 17.83 -32.72 -16.65
CA LEU A 435 17.70 -34.14 -16.32
C LEU A 435 18.76 -34.58 -15.30
N SER A 436 20.01 -34.11 -15.42
CA SER A 436 21.12 -34.46 -14.51
C SER A 436 20.85 -34.07 -13.04
N HIS A 437 19.97 -33.09 -12.82
CA HIS A 437 19.56 -32.63 -11.49
C HIS A 437 18.36 -33.40 -10.90
N THR A 438 17.77 -34.36 -11.62
CA THR A 438 16.65 -35.19 -11.14
C THR A 438 17.14 -36.58 -10.70
N THR A 439 16.76 -37.04 -9.50
CA THR A 439 17.15 -38.36 -8.97
C THR A 439 16.10 -39.41 -9.34
N SER A 440 16.14 -39.95 -10.56
CA SER A 440 15.35 -41.13 -10.93
C SER A 440 15.92 -41.87 -12.14
N ASN A 441 16.19 -43.16 -11.97
CA ASN A 441 16.64 -44.14 -12.98
C ASN A 441 15.51 -44.56 -13.94
N GLU A 442 14.85 -43.62 -14.61
CA GLU A 442 13.96 -43.94 -15.73
C GLU A 442 14.38 -43.08 -16.93
N THR A 443 15.30 -43.61 -17.72
CA THR A 443 15.64 -43.14 -19.06
C THR A 443 14.55 -43.63 -20.02
N GLU A 444 13.61 -42.76 -20.39
CA GLU A 444 12.96 -42.85 -21.70
C GLU A 444 13.81 -42.05 -22.68
N GLU A 445 14.78 -42.72 -23.31
CA GLU A 445 15.43 -42.23 -24.52
C GLU A 445 14.38 -42.25 -25.65
N TYR A 446 13.91 -41.07 -26.06
CA TYR A 446 13.33 -40.92 -27.39
C TYR A 446 14.48 -40.90 -28.38
N ASP A 447 14.78 -42.05 -28.99
CA ASP A 447 15.67 -42.15 -30.15
C ASP A 447 15.08 -41.32 -31.30
N VAL A 448 15.60 -40.10 -31.49
CA VAL A 448 15.42 -39.37 -32.74
C VAL A 448 16.37 -40.03 -33.73
N ALA A 449 15.84 -40.93 -34.54
CA ALA A 449 16.58 -41.51 -35.66
C ALA A 449 17.09 -40.37 -36.55
N THR A 450 18.41 -40.18 -36.59
CA THR A 450 19.06 -39.37 -37.63
C THR A 450 18.97 -40.16 -38.93
N ASP A 451 17.91 -39.92 -39.70
CA ASP A 451 17.83 -40.43 -41.07
C ASP A 451 18.80 -39.62 -41.94
N ASP A 452 19.78 -40.31 -42.51
CA ASP A 452 20.93 -39.76 -43.23
C ASP A 452 20.55 -39.38 -44.69
N GLY A 453 19.40 -38.70 -44.84
CA GLY A 453 18.74 -38.47 -46.12
C GLY A 453 18.26 -37.03 -46.32
N ALA A 454 18.96 -36.31 -47.21
CA ALA A 454 18.64 -34.99 -47.79
C ALA A 454 18.29 -33.84 -46.82
N ARG A 455 19.07 -32.74 -46.88
CA ARG A 455 18.82 -31.47 -46.16
C ARG A 455 17.49 -30.82 -46.62
N ASP A 456 16.37 -31.21 -46.02
CA ASP A 456 15.05 -30.60 -46.21
C ASP A 456 14.69 -29.69 -45.02
N LEU A 457 14.08 -28.54 -45.30
CA LEU A 457 13.68 -27.55 -44.29
C LEU A 457 12.55 -28.07 -43.40
N SER A 458 11.62 -28.85 -43.98
CA SER A 458 10.46 -29.40 -43.25
C SER A 458 10.86 -30.43 -42.20
N SER A 459 11.82 -31.31 -42.52
CA SER A 459 12.33 -32.31 -41.57
C SER A 459 13.11 -31.66 -40.42
N SER A 460 13.92 -30.64 -40.73
CA SER A 460 14.68 -29.86 -39.72
C SER A 460 13.74 -29.14 -38.73
N LEU A 461 12.65 -28.55 -39.22
CA LEU A 461 11.62 -27.91 -38.39
C LEU A 461 10.88 -28.90 -37.49
N ARG A 462 10.58 -30.09 -38.00
CA ARG A 462 9.87 -31.13 -37.24
C ARG A 462 10.73 -31.67 -36.09
N SER A 463 12.01 -31.98 -36.36
CA SER A 463 12.97 -32.41 -35.34
C SER A 463 13.10 -31.39 -34.20
N LEU A 464 13.13 -30.11 -34.56
CA LEU A 464 13.24 -29.02 -33.62
C LEU A 464 12.00 -28.87 -32.71
N SER A 465 10.80 -29.11 -33.25
CA SER A 465 9.55 -29.07 -32.48
C SER A 465 9.50 -30.17 -31.39
N LEU A 466 9.90 -31.39 -31.72
CA LEU A 466 9.91 -32.53 -30.80
C LEU A 466 10.91 -32.33 -29.66
N LEU A 467 12.11 -31.84 -29.98
CA LEU A 467 13.17 -31.58 -29.01
C LEU A 467 12.75 -30.50 -27.97
N SER A 468 12.01 -29.50 -28.42
CA SER A 468 11.48 -28.43 -27.58
C SER A 468 10.45 -28.94 -26.56
N LEU A 469 9.53 -29.83 -26.98
CA LEU A 469 8.52 -30.42 -26.11
C LEU A 469 9.14 -31.30 -25.01
N SER A 470 10.14 -32.10 -25.36
CA SER A 470 10.87 -32.96 -24.42
C SER A 470 11.58 -32.14 -23.32
N THR A 471 12.27 -31.07 -23.72
CA THR A 471 13.00 -30.19 -22.80
C THR A 471 12.08 -29.50 -21.79
N SER A 472 10.89 -29.07 -22.22
CA SER A 472 9.88 -28.47 -21.33
C SER A 472 9.45 -29.42 -20.20
N ARG A 473 9.23 -30.70 -20.51
CA ARG A 473 8.85 -31.73 -19.52
C ARG A 473 9.94 -31.98 -18.48
N HIS A 474 11.21 -32.01 -18.91
CA HIS A 474 12.34 -32.16 -17.98
C HIS A 474 12.42 -31.01 -16.97
N LEU A 475 12.21 -29.76 -17.41
CA LEU A 475 12.17 -28.60 -16.52
C LEU A 475 11.00 -28.64 -15.53
N GLN A 476 9.82 -29.09 -15.95
CA GLN A 476 8.67 -29.28 -15.06
C GLN A 476 8.93 -30.37 -14.01
N SER A 477 9.53 -31.50 -14.41
CA SER A 477 9.91 -32.59 -13.50
C SER A 477 10.91 -32.11 -12.44
N LEU A 478 11.91 -31.32 -12.84
CA LEU A 478 12.87 -30.70 -11.92
C LEU A 478 12.18 -29.82 -10.86
N ILE A 479 11.23 -28.98 -11.28
CA ILE A 479 10.45 -28.11 -10.38
C ILE A 479 9.60 -28.95 -9.41
N TYR A 480 8.96 -30.01 -9.90
CA TYR A 480 8.15 -30.90 -9.08
C TYR A 480 8.98 -31.63 -8.02
N GLN A 481 10.16 -32.15 -8.39
CA GLN A 481 11.07 -32.82 -7.45
C GLN A 481 11.60 -31.86 -6.37
N ILE A 482 11.97 -30.63 -6.75
CA ILE A 482 12.50 -29.64 -5.79
C ILE A 482 11.41 -29.20 -4.79
N ASN A 483 10.17 -29.04 -5.26
CA ASN A 483 9.00 -28.63 -4.47
C ASN A 483 8.30 -29.80 -3.73
N ASN A 484 8.81 -31.04 -3.83
CA ASN A 484 8.21 -32.21 -3.19
C ASN A 484 8.15 -32.02 -1.66
N PRO A 485 7.02 -32.28 -0.97
CA PRO A 485 6.82 -32.01 0.47
C PRO A 485 7.79 -32.72 1.44
N ARG A 486 8.59 -33.69 0.96
CA ARG A 486 9.69 -34.29 1.75
C ARG A 486 10.98 -33.46 1.74
N SER A 487 11.15 -32.57 0.75
CA SER A 487 12.26 -31.63 0.63
C SER A 487 11.94 -30.35 1.41
N LYS A 488 12.85 -29.93 2.31
CA LYS A 488 12.71 -28.68 3.10
C LYS A 488 12.93 -27.39 2.27
N LYS A 489 13.03 -27.48 0.93
CA LYS A 489 13.38 -26.36 0.04
C LYS A 489 12.12 -25.55 -0.32
N THR A 490 12.24 -24.22 -0.28
CA THR A 490 11.18 -23.26 -0.64
C THR A 490 11.16 -22.99 -2.15
N SER A 491 10.05 -22.47 -2.70
CA SER A 491 9.93 -22.05 -4.12
C SER A 491 11.08 -21.15 -4.61
N GLY A 492 11.61 -20.28 -3.75
CA GLY A 492 12.80 -19.48 -4.08
C GLY A 492 14.10 -20.26 -4.29
N ASN A 493 14.23 -21.47 -3.70
CA ASN A 493 15.35 -22.36 -4.00
C ASN A 493 15.14 -23.05 -5.35
N ALA A 494 13.90 -23.43 -5.69
CA ALA A 494 13.58 -23.98 -7.00
C ALA A 494 13.91 -22.99 -8.11
N TRP A 495 13.54 -21.72 -7.94
CA TRP A 495 13.89 -20.66 -8.90
C TRP A 495 15.40 -20.44 -9.03
N ARG A 496 16.16 -20.39 -7.93
CA ARG A 496 17.63 -20.23 -8.01
C ARG A 496 18.33 -21.43 -8.66
N THR A 497 17.88 -22.65 -8.39
CA THR A 497 18.39 -23.85 -9.05
C THR A 497 18.07 -23.81 -10.55
N LEU A 498 16.84 -23.44 -10.91
CA LEU A 498 16.41 -23.29 -12.29
C LEU A 498 17.24 -22.21 -13.02
N GLN A 499 17.46 -21.06 -12.39
CA GLN A 499 18.29 -19.98 -12.95
C GLN A 499 19.75 -20.40 -13.09
N SER A 500 20.28 -21.24 -12.18
CA SER A 500 21.62 -21.79 -12.30
C SER A 500 21.75 -22.74 -13.51
N VAL A 501 20.75 -23.61 -13.74
CA VAL A 501 20.73 -24.52 -14.90
C VAL A 501 20.70 -23.71 -16.20
N VAL A 502 19.81 -22.73 -16.30
CA VAL A 502 19.69 -21.84 -17.48
C VAL A 502 20.99 -21.10 -17.75
N ASN A 503 21.62 -20.50 -16.72
CA ASN A 503 22.86 -19.75 -16.88
C ASN A 503 24.05 -20.65 -17.28
N SER A 504 24.13 -21.87 -16.76
CA SER A 504 25.18 -22.83 -17.10
C SER A 504 25.06 -23.34 -18.54
N SER A 505 23.83 -23.52 -19.04
CA SER A 505 23.60 -24.04 -20.39
C SER A 505 23.77 -22.99 -21.51
N LEU A 506 23.49 -21.72 -21.22
CA LEU A 506 23.47 -20.63 -22.22
C LEU A 506 24.73 -19.73 -22.26
N ASP A 507 25.68 -19.89 -21.33
CA ASP A 507 27.01 -19.23 -21.27
C ASP A 507 27.05 -17.73 -21.67
N ILE A 508 26.25 -16.91 -20.97
CA ILE A 508 25.86 -15.51 -21.30
C ILE A 508 27.03 -14.48 -21.22
N LYS A 509 28.30 -14.87 -21.02
CA LYS A 509 29.37 -13.93 -20.62
C LYS A 509 30.40 -13.50 -21.69
N ASN A 510 30.41 -14.07 -22.90
CA ASN A 510 31.39 -13.73 -23.96
C ASN A 510 30.70 -13.10 -25.20
N ALA A 511 31.32 -12.06 -25.77
CA ALA A 511 30.70 -11.02 -26.62
C ALA A 511 31.20 -11.02 -28.08
N ASP A 512 30.35 -11.48 -29.01
CA ASP A 512 30.15 -11.08 -30.43
C ASP A 512 29.48 -12.26 -31.16
N VAL A 513 28.17 -12.23 -31.44
CA VAL A 513 27.49 -11.69 -32.65
C VAL A 513 26.87 -12.76 -33.59
N GLU A 514 27.04 -14.06 -33.39
CA GLU A 514 26.27 -15.09 -34.13
C GLU A 514 25.46 -16.02 -33.21
N SER A 515 24.38 -15.62 -32.57
CA SER A 515 23.76 -14.33 -32.35
C SER A 515 22.95 -14.57 -31.04
N THR A 516 22.48 -13.51 -30.37
CA THR A 516 21.27 -13.60 -29.51
C THR A 516 20.08 -14.28 -30.26
N ALA A 517 20.26 -14.45 -31.56
CA ALA A 517 19.71 -15.43 -32.50
C ALA A 517 20.57 -16.72 -32.56
N ILE A 518 20.11 -17.89 -32.22
CA ILE A 518 18.71 -18.27 -32.18
C ILE A 518 18.20 -18.28 -30.74
N ALA A 519 18.97 -17.63 -29.84
CA ALA A 519 19.11 -17.82 -28.39
C ALA A 519 17.84 -17.63 -27.54
N LEU A 520 16.75 -17.38 -28.22
CA LEU A 520 15.53 -16.75 -27.79
C LEU A 520 14.44 -17.06 -28.84
N SER A 521 14.85 -17.28 -30.10
CA SER A 521 14.05 -17.68 -31.26
C SER A 521 13.61 -19.15 -31.29
N ILE A 522 13.84 -19.91 -30.22
CA ILE A 522 12.97 -21.06 -29.90
C ILE A 522 12.70 -21.15 -28.42
N LEU A 523 13.59 -20.59 -27.59
CA LEU A 523 13.31 -20.27 -26.19
C LEU A 523 11.85 -19.92 -26.12
N SER A 524 11.07 -20.79 -25.52
CA SER A 524 9.68 -20.46 -25.29
C SER A 524 8.91 -19.91 -26.51
N LEU A 525 9.24 -20.36 -27.74
CA LEU A 525 8.35 -20.23 -28.88
C LEU A 525 7.00 -20.80 -28.45
N GLY A 526 6.95 -21.98 -27.84
CA GLY A 526 6.93 -22.02 -26.38
C GLY A 526 6.25 -23.13 -25.61
N ILE A 527 5.69 -22.87 -24.44
CA ILE A 527 4.87 -21.71 -24.10
C ILE A 527 3.86 -21.36 -25.22
N ALA A 528 4.21 -21.15 -26.52
CA ALA A 528 3.47 -21.78 -27.63
C ALA A 528 3.66 -23.30 -27.54
N ILE A 529 2.86 -24.02 -26.79
CA ILE A 529 1.47 -23.69 -26.53
C ILE A 529 1.19 -23.98 -25.06
N SER A 530 0.34 -23.17 -24.45
CA SER A 530 -0.34 -23.45 -23.20
C SER A 530 -1.28 -24.65 -23.34
N THR A 531 -0.83 -25.75 -23.94
CA THR A 531 -1.70 -26.87 -24.30
C THR A 531 -1.93 -27.80 -23.12
N THR A 532 -3.14 -27.59 -22.59
CA THR A 532 -4.14 -28.64 -22.32
C THR A 532 -3.82 -29.68 -21.25
N ASP A 533 -3.06 -29.35 -20.22
CA ASP A 533 -3.23 -30.06 -18.94
C ASP A 533 -3.54 -29.08 -17.81
N THR A 534 -4.83 -28.93 -17.52
CA THR A 534 -5.40 -28.09 -16.46
C THR A 534 -4.90 -28.45 -15.05
N ASP A 535 -4.13 -29.54 -14.91
CA ASP A 535 -3.69 -30.08 -13.63
C ASP A 535 -2.27 -29.62 -13.19
N VAL A 536 -1.43 -29.06 -14.08
CA VAL A 536 -0.07 -28.59 -13.73
C VAL A 536 -0.03 -27.05 -13.66
N GLY A 537 -0.26 -26.50 -12.45
CA GLY A 537 -0.67 -25.11 -12.26
C GLY A 537 0.27 -23.99 -12.74
N ASN A 538 -0.34 -22.91 -13.26
CA ASN A 538 0.19 -21.61 -13.74
C ASN A 538 1.43 -21.05 -13.00
N ALA A 539 1.65 -21.42 -11.73
CA ALA A 539 2.79 -20.98 -10.93
C ALA A 539 4.13 -21.57 -11.42
N GLN A 540 4.16 -22.82 -11.88
CA GLN A 540 5.39 -23.45 -12.39
C GLN A 540 5.81 -22.80 -13.71
N GLN A 541 4.84 -22.51 -14.57
CA GLN A 541 5.04 -21.83 -15.86
C GLN A 541 5.62 -20.44 -15.68
N LYS A 542 5.05 -19.62 -14.78
CA LYS A 542 5.60 -18.30 -14.43
C LYS A 542 7.04 -18.39 -13.94
N MET A 543 7.37 -19.44 -13.17
CA MET A 543 8.72 -19.64 -12.63
C MET A 543 9.73 -19.97 -13.73
N ILE A 544 9.35 -20.82 -14.69
CA ILE A 544 10.16 -21.12 -15.89
C ILE A 544 10.34 -19.86 -16.73
N ALA A 545 9.25 -19.18 -17.10
CA ALA A 545 9.31 -17.94 -17.87
C ALA A 545 10.19 -16.89 -17.20
N SER A 546 10.12 -16.71 -15.87
CA SER A 546 10.96 -15.75 -15.15
C SER A 546 12.43 -16.13 -15.02
N ALA A 547 12.76 -17.43 -15.09
CA ALA A 547 14.14 -17.90 -15.02
C ALA A 547 14.85 -17.75 -16.36
N ILE A 548 14.09 -17.89 -17.46
CA ILE A 548 14.62 -17.71 -18.80
C ILE A 548 14.59 -16.24 -19.25
N PHE A 549 13.55 -15.49 -18.86
CA PHE A 549 13.39 -14.04 -19.08
C PHE A 549 13.50 -13.25 -17.75
N PRO A 550 14.71 -12.92 -17.28
CA PRO A 550 14.90 -12.17 -16.04
C PRO A 550 14.39 -10.71 -16.15
N ASN A 551 13.86 -10.17 -15.04
CA ASN A 551 13.20 -8.85 -14.96
C ASN A 551 14.12 -7.61 -15.18
N SER A 552 15.43 -7.77 -15.35
CA SER A 552 16.36 -6.64 -15.46
C SER A 552 16.76 -6.43 -16.93
N PRO A 553 16.34 -5.32 -17.58
CA PRO A 553 16.68 -5.03 -18.98
C PRO A 553 18.19 -4.83 -19.22
N SER A 554 18.95 -4.54 -18.17
CA SER A 554 20.29 -3.99 -18.20
C SER A 554 21.42 -4.99 -18.49
N HIS A 555 21.13 -6.21 -18.96
CA HIS A 555 22.19 -7.22 -19.14
C HIS A 555 22.25 -7.94 -20.49
N ILE A 556 21.16 -7.96 -21.28
CA ILE A 556 21.18 -8.71 -22.55
C ILE A 556 21.53 -7.80 -23.74
N PHE A 557 21.08 -6.54 -23.75
CA PHE A 557 21.28 -5.63 -24.88
C PHE A 557 21.91 -4.27 -24.54
N GLU A 558 22.00 -3.88 -23.26
CA GLU A 558 22.73 -2.67 -22.84
C GLU A 558 24.19 -2.99 -22.48
N ARG A 559 25.00 -3.28 -23.50
CA ARG A 559 26.42 -2.91 -23.45
C ARG A 559 26.67 -2.00 -24.64
N GLU A 560 27.09 -0.77 -24.35
CA GLU A 560 27.58 0.25 -25.29
C GLU A 560 28.76 -0.19 -26.17
N THR A 561 29.05 -1.48 -26.27
CA THR A 561 30.01 -2.08 -27.20
C THR A 561 29.37 -2.67 -28.46
N CYS A 562 28.05 -2.87 -28.51
CA CYS A 562 27.37 -3.26 -29.74
C CYS A 562 26.77 -2.04 -30.46
N LYS A 563 27.63 -1.19 -31.01
CA LYS A 563 27.33 -0.57 -32.30
C LYS A 563 27.48 -1.64 -33.38
N VAL A 564 26.65 -2.69 -33.31
CA VAL A 564 26.48 -3.61 -34.43
C VAL A 564 25.51 -2.91 -35.37
N GLU A 565 25.93 -2.72 -36.61
CA GLU A 565 25.15 -2.03 -37.64
C GLU A 565 23.70 -2.52 -37.63
N THR A 566 22.78 -1.58 -37.51
CA THR A 566 21.35 -1.79 -37.73
C THR A 566 21.15 -2.55 -39.05
N GLY A 567 20.71 -3.81 -38.99
CA GLY A 567 20.29 -4.57 -40.18
C GLY A 567 20.92 -5.94 -40.43
N SER A 568 21.36 -6.71 -39.42
CA SER A 568 21.74 -8.11 -39.67
C SER A 568 20.49 -8.96 -40.00
N LYS A 569 20.62 -9.92 -40.93
CA LYS A 569 19.54 -10.86 -41.32
C LYS A 569 18.94 -11.61 -40.13
N GLN A 570 19.77 -11.90 -39.13
CA GLN A 570 19.43 -12.60 -37.90
C GLN A 570 18.43 -11.83 -37.01
N GLU A 571 18.59 -10.51 -36.85
CA GLU A 571 17.69 -9.70 -36.00
C GLU A 571 16.25 -9.65 -36.55
N ARG A 572 16.10 -9.56 -37.87
CA ARG A 572 14.77 -9.53 -38.53
C ARG A 572 14.03 -10.85 -38.39
N LEU A 573 14.74 -11.97 -38.51
CA LEU A 573 14.17 -13.31 -38.31
C LEU A 573 13.65 -13.48 -36.87
N ILE A 574 14.43 -13.06 -35.86
CA ILE A 574 14.03 -13.14 -34.45
C ILE A 574 12.74 -12.34 -34.17
N LYS A 575 12.68 -11.08 -34.64
CA LYS A 575 11.52 -10.22 -34.41
C LYS A 575 10.26 -10.76 -35.09
N SER A 576 10.38 -11.33 -36.29
CA SER A 576 9.26 -11.98 -36.99
C SER A 576 8.73 -13.20 -36.24
N VAL A 577 9.63 -14.03 -35.69
CA VAL A 577 9.26 -15.22 -34.92
C VAL A 577 8.58 -14.82 -33.59
N ALA A 578 9.14 -13.86 -32.85
CA ALA A 578 8.56 -13.38 -31.59
C ALA A 578 7.15 -12.76 -31.78
N ARG A 579 6.94 -12.03 -32.88
CA ARG A 579 5.64 -11.47 -33.27
C ARG A 579 4.56 -12.53 -33.46
N ASP A 580 4.83 -13.53 -34.30
CA ASP A 580 3.83 -14.56 -34.64
C ASP A 580 3.51 -15.45 -33.43
N THR A 581 4.47 -15.65 -32.52
CA THR A 581 4.23 -16.27 -31.20
C THR A 581 3.28 -15.44 -30.32
N LEU A 582 3.49 -14.12 -30.22
CA LEU A 582 2.63 -13.25 -29.41
C LEU A 582 1.18 -13.27 -29.91
N LEU A 583 0.97 -13.25 -31.24
CA LEU A 583 -0.37 -13.33 -31.83
C LEU A 583 -1.09 -14.63 -31.50
N GLN A 584 -0.39 -15.77 -31.57
CA GLN A 584 -0.98 -17.06 -31.22
C GLN A 584 -1.34 -17.14 -29.73
N LEU A 585 -0.47 -16.66 -28.84
CA LEU A 585 -0.72 -16.65 -27.39
C LEU A 585 -1.85 -15.69 -26.99
N LEU A 586 -1.96 -14.54 -27.66
CA LEU A 586 -3.09 -13.62 -27.44
C LEU A 586 -4.42 -14.28 -27.85
N GLY A 587 -4.44 -15.08 -28.92
CA GLY A 587 -5.59 -15.88 -29.31
C GLY A 587 -6.00 -16.91 -28.25
N THR A 588 -5.04 -17.68 -27.72
CA THR A 588 -5.33 -18.72 -26.70
C THR A 588 -5.72 -18.12 -25.35
N VAL A 589 -5.24 -16.93 -24.98
CA VAL A 589 -5.66 -16.28 -23.72
C VAL A 589 -7.14 -15.90 -23.74
N VAL A 590 -7.65 -15.42 -24.88
CA VAL A 590 -9.05 -15.04 -25.06
C VAL A 590 -9.97 -16.27 -25.05
N GLU A 591 -9.50 -17.42 -25.53
CA GLU A 591 -10.30 -18.65 -25.64
C GLU A 591 -10.16 -19.63 -24.44
N GLU A 592 -8.96 -19.78 -23.86
CA GLU A 592 -8.59 -20.88 -22.93
C GLU A 592 -8.03 -20.40 -21.56
N ASN A 593 -8.11 -19.11 -21.23
CA ASN A 593 -7.79 -18.57 -19.90
C ASN A 593 -6.28 -18.64 -19.51
N GLY A 594 -5.39 -18.39 -20.47
CA GLY A 594 -3.93 -18.45 -20.32
C GLY A 594 -3.26 -17.35 -19.47
N SER A 595 -1.95 -17.46 -19.23
CA SER A 595 -1.15 -16.54 -18.39
C SER A 595 -0.61 -15.33 -19.16
N ILE A 596 -1.24 -14.16 -18.96
CA ILE A 596 -0.88 -12.86 -19.60
C ILE A 596 0.54 -12.39 -19.22
N ASP A 597 1.04 -12.77 -18.04
CA ASP A 597 2.39 -12.39 -17.56
C ASP A 597 3.52 -12.88 -18.49
N CYS A 598 3.32 -14.04 -19.13
CA CYS A 598 4.29 -14.58 -20.08
C CYS A 598 4.35 -13.72 -21.34
N ILE A 599 3.19 -13.29 -21.85
CA ILE A 599 3.07 -12.44 -23.04
C ILE A 599 3.77 -11.10 -22.79
N ALA A 600 3.51 -10.46 -21.64
CA ALA A 600 4.14 -9.19 -21.27
C ALA A 600 5.67 -9.31 -21.15
N ARG A 601 6.20 -10.44 -20.66
CA ARG A 601 7.65 -10.68 -20.54
C ARG A 601 8.33 -10.87 -21.90
N ILE A 602 7.71 -11.63 -22.80
CA ILE A 602 8.21 -11.83 -24.18
C ILE A 602 8.28 -10.46 -24.86
N GLU A 603 7.21 -9.69 -24.81
CA GLU A 603 7.18 -8.35 -25.42
C GLU A 603 8.24 -7.42 -24.80
N THR A 604 8.44 -7.47 -23.48
CA THR A 604 9.50 -6.70 -22.80
C THR A 604 10.91 -7.10 -23.26
N ALA A 605 11.14 -8.38 -23.56
CA ALA A 605 12.45 -8.89 -23.94
C ALA A 605 12.82 -8.55 -25.39
N PHE A 606 11.85 -8.55 -26.31
CA PHE A 606 12.09 -8.42 -27.74
C PHE A 606 11.64 -7.09 -28.36
N GLY A 607 10.72 -6.38 -27.71
CA GLY A 607 10.22 -5.07 -28.17
C GLY A 607 9.56 -5.11 -29.54
N VAL A 608 8.66 -6.06 -29.79
CA VAL A 608 8.04 -6.29 -31.12
C VAL A 608 7.05 -5.18 -31.49
N GLY A 609 6.26 -4.71 -30.52
CA GLY A 609 5.19 -3.72 -30.72
C GLY A 609 5.64 -2.28 -30.99
N GLY A 610 6.95 -2.02 -31.07
CA GLY A 610 7.48 -0.71 -31.47
C GLY A 610 7.39 -0.42 -32.98
N GLU A 611 7.29 -1.46 -33.81
CA GLU A 611 7.03 -1.34 -35.25
C GLU A 611 5.50 -1.38 -35.48
N GLN A 612 4.97 -0.60 -36.43
CA GLN A 612 3.54 -0.33 -36.66
C GLN A 612 2.71 -1.56 -37.10
N ASP A 613 2.65 -2.59 -36.25
CA ASP A 613 1.95 -3.83 -36.51
C ASP A 613 0.48 -3.73 -36.10
N LYS A 614 -0.38 -3.45 -37.08
CA LYS A 614 -1.83 -3.33 -36.90
C LYS A 614 -2.47 -4.63 -36.41
N GLU A 615 -1.93 -5.79 -36.77
CA GLU A 615 -2.48 -7.09 -36.38
C GLU A 615 -2.27 -7.33 -34.88
N LEU A 616 -1.05 -7.07 -34.38
CA LEU A 616 -0.72 -7.16 -32.96
C LEU A 616 -1.50 -6.13 -32.13
N CYS A 617 -1.62 -4.89 -32.62
CA CYS A 617 -2.42 -3.85 -31.97
C CYS A 617 -3.90 -4.25 -31.83
N SER A 618 -4.48 -4.84 -32.88
CA SER A 618 -5.86 -5.34 -32.87
C SER A 618 -6.04 -6.49 -31.86
N ALA A 619 -5.08 -7.43 -31.79
CA ALA A 619 -5.10 -8.53 -30.84
C ALA A 619 -5.03 -8.04 -29.37
N VAL A 620 -4.15 -7.08 -29.07
CA VAL A 620 -4.07 -6.46 -27.74
C VAL A 620 -5.35 -5.69 -27.41
N ALA A 621 -5.95 -5.00 -28.38
CA ALA A 621 -7.20 -4.28 -28.16
C ALA A 621 -8.40 -5.23 -27.90
N ASN A 622 -8.42 -6.42 -28.51
CA ASN A 622 -9.39 -7.46 -28.19
C ASN A 622 -9.21 -7.99 -26.76
N LEU A 623 -7.97 -8.12 -26.28
CA LEU A 623 -7.69 -8.47 -24.89
C LEU A 623 -8.17 -7.38 -23.91
N VAL A 624 -7.99 -6.10 -24.27
CA VAL A 624 -8.54 -4.97 -23.48
C VAL A 624 -10.07 -5.04 -23.45
N LYS A 625 -10.72 -5.35 -24.57
CA LYS A 625 -12.17 -5.51 -24.64
C LYS A 625 -12.69 -6.66 -23.76
N ASP A 626 -11.98 -7.78 -23.71
CA ASP A 626 -12.34 -8.93 -22.85
C ASP A 626 -12.22 -8.59 -21.35
N ILE A 627 -11.15 -7.91 -20.96
CA ILE A 627 -10.85 -7.65 -19.53
C ILE A 627 -11.54 -6.39 -19.00
N PHE A 628 -11.57 -5.30 -19.77
CA PHE A 628 -12.07 -3.99 -19.37
C PHE A 628 -13.43 -3.63 -19.99
N GLY A 629 -13.98 -4.49 -20.85
CA GLY A 629 -15.27 -4.30 -21.52
C GLY A 629 -15.20 -3.44 -22.79
N SER A 630 -16.30 -3.45 -23.57
CA SER A 630 -16.41 -2.74 -24.84
C SER A 630 -16.34 -1.22 -24.74
N GLY A 631 -16.60 -0.65 -23.55
CA GLY A 631 -16.57 0.80 -23.33
C GLY A 631 -15.18 1.45 -23.53
N CYS A 632 -14.11 0.64 -23.49
CA CYS A 632 -12.73 1.06 -23.69
C CYS A 632 -12.21 0.87 -25.13
N TYR A 633 -13.06 0.41 -26.06
CA TYR A 633 -12.71 0.05 -27.43
C TYR A 633 -13.44 0.96 -28.43
N TYR A 634 -12.80 1.33 -29.56
CA TYR A 634 -13.46 2.06 -30.65
C TYR A 634 -14.27 1.07 -31.52
N PHE A 635 -15.60 1.19 -31.55
CA PHE A 635 -16.46 0.37 -32.39
C PHE A 635 -16.34 0.77 -33.87
N ASP A 636 -16.39 -0.19 -34.79
CA ASP A 636 -16.61 0.09 -36.21
C ASP A 636 -18.05 0.64 -36.36
N SER A 637 -18.16 1.85 -36.91
CA SER A 637 -19.35 2.69 -36.82
C SER A 637 -20.51 2.14 -37.66
N GLN A 638 -21.52 1.53 -37.05
CA GLN A 638 -22.86 1.42 -37.68
C GLN A 638 -24.10 1.55 -36.78
N ASN A 639 -24.01 1.63 -35.44
CA ASN A 639 -25.20 1.92 -34.62
C ASN A 639 -24.84 2.86 -33.45
N ASN A 640 -25.35 4.10 -33.51
CA ASN A 640 -25.02 5.22 -32.62
C ASN A 640 -25.86 5.30 -31.33
N ASP A 641 -26.67 4.29 -31.01
CA ASP A 641 -27.74 4.45 -30.00
C ASP A 641 -27.46 3.81 -28.62
N ASP A 642 -26.31 3.17 -28.41
CA ASP A 642 -26.02 2.40 -27.18
C ASP A 642 -24.76 2.83 -26.39
N GLU A 643 -24.12 3.96 -26.72
CA GLU A 643 -22.86 4.40 -26.03
C GLU A 643 -23.03 4.79 -24.55
N ASP A 644 -24.26 5.02 -24.05
CA ASP A 644 -24.51 5.59 -22.72
C ASP A 644 -25.04 4.61 -21.65
N LYS A 645 -25.20 3.32 -21.95
CA LYS A 645 -25.85 2.37 -21.02
C LYS A 645 -24.94 1.52 -20.13
N PHE A 646 -23.62 1.61 -20.24
CA PHE A 646 -22.72 0.63 -19.61
C PHE A 646 -21.92 1.13 -18.38
N PHE A 647 -22.28 2.28 -17.79
CA PHE A 647 -21.75 2.70 -16.50
C PHE A 647 -22.70 2.28 -15.37
N GLY A 648 -22.62 1.03 -14.92
CA GLY A 648 -23.47 0.57 -13.82
C GLY A 648 -23.35 -0.88 -13.39
N THR A 649 -22.68 -1.74 -14.17
CA THR A 649 -22.38 -3.11 -13.76
C THR A 649 -20.96 -3.19 -13.22
N GLU A 650 -20.81 -3.60 -11.96
CA GLU A 650 -19.55 -4.07 -11.40
C GLU A 650 -19.03 -5.23 -12.28
N LEU A 651 -18.21 -4.91 -13.28
CA LEU A 651 -17.32 -5.90 -13.84
C LEU A 651 -16.29 -6.17 -12.75
N ASP A 652 -16.33 -7.38 -12.18
CA ASP A 652 -15.32 -7.88 -11.24
C ASP A 652 -14.02 -8.12 -12.01
N ILE A 653 -13.32 -7.03 -12.36
CA ILE A 653 -12.09 -7.06 -13.16
C ILE A 653 -10.97 -7.62 -12.28
N ASN A 654 -10.41 -8.76 -12.71
CA ASN A 654 -9.32 -9.39 -11.99
C ASN A 654 -8.02 -8.56 -12.10
N LYS A 655 -7.57 -7.97 -10.98
CA LYS A 655 -6.34 -7.16 -10.91
C LYS A 655 -5.08 -7.90 -11.39
N ASP A 656 -5.01 -9.21 -11.20
CA ASP A 656 -3.87 -10.04 -11.64
C ASP A 656 -3.75 -10.13 -13.17
N LYS A 657 -4.86 -9.90 -13.89
CA LYS A 657 -4.90 -9.83 -15.35
C LYS A 657 -4.78 -8.39 -15.86
N ALA A 658 -5.42 -7.45 -15.17
CA ALA A 658 -5.46 -6.04 -15.59
C ALA A 658 -4.06 -5.39 -15.64
N SER A 659 -3.20 -5.64 -14.64
CA SER A 659 -1.86 -5.02 -14.61
C SER A 659 -0.95 -5.46 -15.77
N PRO A 660 -0.79 -6.77 -16.06
CA PRO A 660 -0.07 -7.22 -17.26
C PRO A 660 -0.66 -6.70 -18.57
N THR A 661 -1.98 -6.62 -18.70
CA THR A 661 -2.63 -6.08 -19.90
C THR A 661 -2.31 -4.60 -20.11
N LEU A 662 -2.30 -3.78 -19.05
CA LEU A 662 -1.92 -2.37 -19.15
C LEU A 662 -0.45 -2.20 -19.54
N ALA A 663 0.45 -3.09 -19.09
CA ALA A 663 1.84 -3.10 -19.51
C ALA A 663 1.97 -3.42 -21.02
N LEU A 664 1.22 -4.40 -21.51
CA LEU A 664 1.14 -4.71 -22.95
C LEU A 664 0.59 -3.54 -23.77
N VAL A 665 -0.43 -2.85 -23.28
CA VAL A 665 -0.96 -1.64 -23.92
C VAL A 665 0.11 -0.55 -24.04
N ALA A 666 0.90 -0.32 -22.98
CA ALA A 666 1.99 0.65 -22.99
C ALA A 666 3.12 0.27 -23.99
N GLN A 667 3.35 -1.04 -24.20
CA GLN A 667 4.39 -1.56 -25.09
C GLN A 667 3.94 -1.57 -26.56
N CYS A 668 2.79 -2.18 -26.86
CA CYS A 668 2.29 -2.35 -28.22
C CYS A 668 1.55 -1.14 -28.77
N ARG A 669 1.20 -0.16 -27.93
CA ARG A 669 0.62 1.14 -28.34
C ARG A 669 -0.59 1.04 -29.27
N PRO A 670 -1.66 0.29 -28.93
CA PRO A 670 -2.81 0.07 -29.81
C PRO A 670 -3.77 1.27 -29.86
N TRP A 671 -3.25 2.49 -29.96
CA TRP A 671 -3.99 3.74 -29.75
C TRP A 671 -5.14 3.97 -30.74
N GLU A 672 -5.08 3.38 -31.94
CA GLU A 672 -6.15 3.44 -32.95
C GLU A 672 -7.40 2.65 -32.54
N PHE A 673 -7.27 1.68 -31.61
CA PHE A 673 -8.34 0.75 -31.25
C PHE A 673 -8.92 0.98 -29.84
N ILE A 674 -8.23 1.74 -28.98
CA ILE A 674 -8.62 1.90 -27.57
C ILE A 674 -8.87 3.36 -27.16
N LYS A 675 -9.86 3.56 -26.29
CA LYS A 675 -10.15 4.84 -25.63
C LYS A 675 -9.23 4.99 -24.39
N THR A 676 -8.03 5.53 -24.58
CA THR A 676 -6.96 5.57 -23.55
C THR A 676 -7.35 6.34 -22.29
N ASP A 677 -8.13 7.41 -22.41
CA ASP A 677 -8.63 8.19 -21.27
C ASP A 677 -9.53 7.35 -20.35
N LYS A 678 -10.46 6.59 -20.93
CA LYS A 678 -11.35 5.68 -20.17
C LYS A 678 -10.55 4.56 -19.50
N LEU A 679 -9.60 3.97 -20.22
CA LEU A 679 -8.76 2.90 -19.69
C LEU A 679 -7.93 3.38 -18.49
N VAL A 680 -7.32 4.57 -18.58
CA VAL A 680 -6.56 5.20 -17.49
C VAL A 680 -7.46 5.49 -16.28
N ARG A 681 -8.68 6.01 -16.50
CA ARG A 681 -9.66 6.27 -15.43
C ARG A 681 -10.06 5.00 -14.68
N ILE A 682 -10.35 3.91 -15.40
CA ILE A 682 -10.70 2.62 -14.77
C ILE A 682 -9.51 2.06 -14.00
N ALA A 683 -8.31 2.08 -14.61
CA ALA A 683 -7.09 1.59 -13.98
C ALA A 683 -6.78 2.35 -12.67
N ALA A 684 -6.89 3.68 -12.68
CA ALA A 684 -6.60 4.53 -11.52
C ALA A 684 -7.72 4.52 -10.47
N ALA A 685 -8.97 4.83 -10.87
CA ALA A 685 -10.08 5.04 -9.93
C ALA A 685 -10.70 3.73 -9.41
N ASP A 686 -10.91 2.76 -10.29
CA ASP A 686 -11.67 1.55 -9.96
C ASP A 686 -10.75 0.40 -9.52
N LEU A 687 -9.53 0.30 -10.08
CA LEU A 687 -8.58 -0.77 -9.77
C LEU A 687 -7.41 -0.39 -8.84
N ASP A 688 -7.19 0.91 -8.59
CA ASP A 688 -6.06 1.45 -7.81
C ASP A 688 -4.68 1.06 -8.41
N LEU A 689 -4.59 0.87 -9.73
CA LEU A 689 -3.38 0.51 -10.47
C LEU A 689 -2.68 1.77 -11.03
N TRP A 690 -2.32 2.71 -10.16
CA TRP A 690 -1.74 4.00 -10.55
C TRP A 690 -0.43 3.90 -11.34
N TYR A 691 0.44 2.96 -10.96
CA TYR A 691 1.71 2.74 -11.67
C TYR A 691 1.46 2.27 -13.10
N SER A 692 0.53 1.33 -13.30
CA SER A 692 0.17 0.84 -14.64
C SER A 692 -0.52 1.93 -15.47
N ALA A 693 -1.34 2.78 -14.85
CA ALA A 693 -1.96 3.93 -15.51
C ALA A 693 -0.92 5.00 -15.92
N GLU A 694 0.07 5.26 -15.07
CA GLU A 694 1.20 6.14 -15.36
C GLU A 694 2.06 5.60 -16.51
N LEU A 695 2.33 4.29 -16.56
CA LEU A 695 3.05 3.65 -17.68
C LEU A 695 2.35 3.86 -19.03
N VAL A 696 1.02 3.75 -19.06
CA VAL A 696 0.24 4.03 -20.28
C VAL A 696 0.36 5.51 -20.67
N CYS A 697 0.38 6.43 -19.71
CA CYS A 697 0.59 7.85 -19.97
C CYS A 697 2.00 8.13 -20.52
N ASP A 698 3.04 7.56 -19.92
CA ASP A 698 4.43 7.68 -20.39
C ASP A 698 4.57 7.18 -21.84
N ALA A 699 3.99 6.02 -22.14
CA ALA A 699 3.99 5.47 -23.50
C ALA A 699 3.22 6.34 -24.50
N SER A 700 2.09 6.93 -24.09
CA SER A 700 1.33 7.85 -24.94
C SER A 700 2.10 9.13 -25.26
N VAL A 701 2.81 9.70 -24.28
CA VAL A 701 3.65 10.88 -24.45
C VAL A 701 4.81 10.58 -25.40
N ALA A 702 5.51 9.45 -25.17
CA ALA A 702 6.61 9.01 -26.01
C ALA A 702 6.20 8.85 -27.49
N SER A 703 4.97 8.40 -27.75
CA SER A 703 4.46 8.23 -29.12
C SER A 703 4.24 9.54 -29.87
N VAL A 704 4.10 10.66 -29.16
CA VAL A 704 3.89 12.00 -29.74
C VAL A 704 5.22 12.77 -29.86
N THR A 705 6.18 12.54 -28.96
CA THR A 705 7.46 13.27 -28.93
C THR A 705 8.54 12.69 -29.86
N SER A 706 8.40 11.45 -30.32
CA SER A 706 9.43 10.73 -31.10
C SER A 706 9.66 11.22 -32.55
N ASN A 707 9.03 12.32 -32.98
CA ASN A 707 9.28 12.94 -34.30
C ASN A 707 10.45 13.93 -34.30
N THR A 708 11.01 14.29 -33.15
CA THR A 708 12.17 15.20 -33.05
C THR A 708 13.38 14.47 -32.46
N ASN A 709 14.31 14.11 -33.35
CA ASN A 709 15.66 13.58 -33.08
C ASN A 709 15.79 12.14 -32.53
N THR A 710 16.35 11.28 -33.39
CA THR A 710 17.20 10.10 -33.13
C THR A 710 17.23 9.54 -31.70
N GLU A 711 16.28 8.66 -31.37
CA GLU A 711 16.48 7.56 -30.40
C GLU A 711 15.31 6.57 -30.55
N LYS A 712 15.45 5.62 -31.49
CA LYS A 712 14.35 4.71 -31.88
C LYS A 712 14.22 3.44 -31.03
N ASN A 713 15.03 3.20 -30.00
CA ASN A 713 15.03 1.92 -29.28
C ASN A 713 15.28 2.08 -27.77
N LEU A 714 14.36 2.70 -27.03
CA LEU A 714 14.42 2.71 -25.56
C LEU A 714 13.19 1.99 -24.98
N MET A 715 13.44 1.00 -24.12
CA MET A 715 12.42 0.23 -23.41
C MET A 715 11.56 1.12 -22.51
N ALA A 716 10.36 0.67 -22.17
CA ALA A 716 9.44 1.37 -21.26
C ALA A 716 10.05 1.75 -19.89
N THR A 717 11.09 1.04 -19.45
CA THR A 717 11.86 1.33 -18.21
C THR A 717 12.98 2.35 -18.39
N ASN A 718 13.38 2.64 -19.64
CA ASN A 718 14.53 3.45 -20.00
C ASN A 718 14.13 4.77 -20.67
N TYR A 719 12.83 5.08 -20.75
CA TYR A 719 12.44 6.46 -21.00
C TYR A 719 13.03 7.32 -19.89
N PRO A 720 13.90 8.29 -20.22
CA PRO A 720 14.47 9.15 -19.21
C PRO A 720 13.31 9.76 -18.44
N LYS A 721 13.34 9.63 -17.11
CA LYS A 721 12.59 10.54 -16.25
C LYS A 721 12.94 11.93 -16.75
N LEU A 722 12.02 12.57 -17.46
CA LEU A 722 12.17 13.96 -17.89
C LEU A 722 12.61 14.73 -16.65
N LYS A 723 13.87 15.17 -16.63
CA LYS A 723 14.38 15.93 -15.48
C LYS A 723 13.54 17.21 -15.48
N ALA A 724 13.20 17.73 -14.30
CA ALA A 724 12.48 19.01 -14.22
C ALA A 724 13.22 20.17 -14.91
N SER A 725 14.51 19.97 -15.24
CA SER A 725 15.39 20.86 -15.99
C SER A 725 15.37 20.69 -17.51
N ASP A 726 14.77 19.62 -18.04
CA ASP A 726 14.65 19.41 -19.48
C ASP A 726 13.55 20.34 -19.99
N LYS A 727 13.95 21.59 -20.26
CA LYS A 727 13.16 22.58 -20.96
C LYS A 727 12.84 22.02 -22.35
N ILE A 728 11.80 21.20 -22.47
CA ILE A 728 11.03 21.15 -23.71
C ILE A 728 10.46 22.55 -23.83
N SER A 729 11.07 23.36 -24.70
CA SER A 729 10.54 24.67 -25.02
C SER A 729 9.09 24.46 -25.49
N THR A 730 8.14 25.04 -24.77
CA THR A 730 6.73 25.16 -25.17
C THR A 730 6.58 25.79 -26.57
N GLN A 731 7.63 26.43 -27.09
CA GLN A 731 7.72 26.99 -28.44
C GLN A 731 7.91 25.98 -29.59
N SER A 732 8.21 24.69 -29.33
CA SER A 732 8.46 23.71 -30.40
C SER A 732 7.36 22.67 -30.61
N ILE A 733 6.23 22.78 -29.89
CA ILE A 733 5.03 21.99 -30.20
C ILE A 733 4.20 22.81 -31.17
N ASP A 734 4.28 22.40 -32.44
CA ASP A 734 3.75 23.08 -33.61
C ASP A 734 2.30 23.59 -33.40
N SER A 735 2.12 24.89 -33.63
CA SER A 735 0.84 25.62 -33.63
C SER A 735 -0.24 25.07 -34.59
N SER A 736 0.08 23.98 -35.29
CA SER A 736 -0.77 23.23 -36.21
C SER A 736 -1.62 22.13 -35.55
N LEU A 737 -1.33 21.71 -34.31
CA LEU A 737 -2.06 20.64 -33.60
C LEU A 737 -3.33 21.16 -32.89
N ARG A 738 -4.36 21.51 -33.67
CA ARG A 738 -5.70 21.90 -33.15
C ARG A 738 -6.56 20.74 -32.64
N GLN A 739 -6.03 19.53 -32.49
CA GLN A 739 -6.75 18.35 -31.97
C GLN A 739 -6.01 17.75 -30.77
N ASP A 740 -6.75 17.49 -29.68
CA ASP A 740 -6.24 16.81 -28.47
C ASP A 740 -5.57 15.48 -28.87
N THR A 741 -4.26 15.36 -28.73
CA THR A 741 -3.55 14.09 -28.99
C THR A 741 -3.87 13.05 -27.92
N ILE A 742 -3.62 11.77 -28.20
CA ILE A 742 -3.81 10.68 -27.23
C ILE A 742 -3.04 10.93 -25.93
N ALA A 743 -1.85 11.54 -26.01
CA ALA A 743 -1.06 11.94 -24.84
C ALA A 743 -1.78 12.97 -23.96
N HIS A 744 -2.46 13.97 -24.56
CA HIS A 744 -3.29 14.92 -23.83
C HIS A 744 -4.46 14.21 -23.13
N LEU A 745 -5.14 13.32 -23.85
CA LEU A 745 -6.30 12.58 -23.31
C LEU A 745 -5.90 11.69 -22.12
N ALA A 746 -4.81 10.92 -22.24
CA ALA A 746 -4.34 10.02 -21.19
C ALA A 746 -3.84 10.78 -19.94
N THR A 747 -2.96 11.78 -20.13
CA THR A 747 -2.36 12.52 -19.02
C THR A 747 -3.38 13.38 -18.27
N ARG A 748 -4.29 14.06 -18.98
CA ARG A 748 -5.41 14.79 -18.35
C ARG A 748 -6.31 13.85 -17.58
N ALA A 749 -6.66 12.69 -18.14
CA ALA A 749 -7.47 11.71 -17.44
C ALA A 749 -6.82 11.23 -16.13
N LEU A 750 -5.50 10.99 -16.12
CA LEU A 750 -4.77 10.59 -14.90
C LEU A 750 -4.78 11.69 -13.83
N ILE A 751 -4.51 12.94 -14.23
CA ILE A 751 -4.50 14.09 -13.32
C ILE A 751 -5.91 14.38 -12.78
N ASP A 752 -6.90 14.45 -13.66
CA ASP A 752 -8.31 14.70 -13.32
C ASP A 752 -8.81 13.62 -12.36
N THR A 753 -8.46 12.35 -12.60
CA THR A 753 -8.84 11.27 -11.68
C THR A 753 -8.21 11.44 -10.30
N ALA A 754 -6.96 11.88 -10.21
CA ALA A 754 -6.31 12.16 -8.92
C ALA A 754 -6.94 13.36 -8.20
N LEU A 755 -7.36 14.40 -8.95
CA LEU A 755 -8.08 15.56 -8.42
C LEU A 755 -9.49 15.20 -7.93
N ASP A 756 -10.24 14.44 -8.73
CA ASP A 756 -11.59 13.94 -8.42
C ASP A 756 -11.59 13.09 -7.13
N LEU A 757 -10.53 12.29 -6.91
CA LEU A 757 -10.34 11.48 -5.71
C LEU A 757 -9.72 12.26 -4.54
N ARG A 758 -9.57 13.58 -4.66
CA ARG A 758 -8.94 14.48 -3.68
C ARG A 758 -7.53 14.04 -3.25
N LEU A 759 -6.80 13.36 -4.13
CA LEU A 759 -5.41 12.92 -3.92
C LEU A 759 -4.44 14.02 -4.37
N TYR A 760 -4.55 15.22 -3.81
CA TYR A 760 -3.92 16.44 -4.34
C TYR A 760 -2.40 16.35 -4.47
N ARG A 761 -1.71 15.71 -3.51
CA ARG A 761 -0.26 15.46 -3.62
C ARG A 761 0.10 14.63 -4.85
N ARG A 762 -0.70 13.60 -5.16
CA ARG A 762 -0.50 12.72 -6.31
C ARG A 762 -0.84 13.45 -7.61
N ALA A 763 -1.92 14.23 -7.61
CA ALA A 763 -2.26 15.11 -8.71
C ALA A 763 -1.13 16.10 -9.02
N ASP A 764 -0.53 16.74 -8.02
CA ASP A 764 0.59 17.71 -8.19
C ASP A 764 1.81 17.02 -8.80
N LEU A 765 2.13 15.79 -8.36
CA LEU A 765 3.21 15.00 -8.93
C LEU A 765 2.97 14.71 -10.43
N PHE A 766 1.79 14.22 -10.79
CA PHE A 766 1.47 13.89 -12.19
C PHE A 766 1.36 15.14 -13.06
N ALA A 767 0.74 16.21 -12.58
CA ALA A 767 0.64 17.46 -13.31
C ALA A 767 2.01 18.12 -13.51
N SER A 768 2.94 17.95 -12.55
CA SER A 768 4.33 18.38 -12.71
C SER A 768 5.06 17.56 -13.77
N LYS A 769 4.91 16.23 -13.73
CA LYS A 769 5.57 15.30 -14.67
C LYS A 769 5.08 15.50 -16.10
N PHE A 770 3.77 15.63 -16.27
CA PHE A 770 3.11 15.71 -17.57
C PHE A 770 2.72 17.14 -17.95
N TYR A 771 3.37 18.17 -17.42
CA TYR A 771 2.98 19.58 -17.59
C TYR A 771 2.64 19.96 -19.04
N ALA A 772 3.49 19.56 -20.00
CA ALA A 772 3.32 19.87 -21.43
C ALA A 772 2.04 19.29 -22.06
N PHE A 773 1.51 18.17 -21.55
CA PHE A 773 0.33 17.48 -22.10
C PHE A 773 -0.90 17.57 -21.18
N GLY A 774 -0.68 17.60 -19.87
CA GLY A 774 -1.72 17.84 -18.86
C GLY A 774 -2.23 19.28 -18.88
N GLY A 775 -1.36 20.24 -19.22
CA GLY A 775 -1.71 21.66 -19.37
C GLY A 775 -1.47 22.46 -18.09
N ALA A 776 -1.22 23.76 -18.29
CA ALA A 776 -0.82 24.69 -17.25
C ALA A 776 -1.89 24.91 -16.16
N GLU A 777 -3.18 24.88 -16.55
CA GLU A 777 -4.32 25.05 -15.64
C GLU A 777 -4.39 23.93 -14.58
N ARG A 778 -4.32 22.67 -15.01
CA ARG A 778 -4.37 21.49 -14.10
C ARG A 778 -3.16 21.43 -13.18
N PHE A 779 -2.02 21.91 -13.65
CA PHE A 779 -0.82 22.03 -12.82
C PHE A 779 -0.99 23.07 -11.72
N ALA A 780 -1.50 24.26 -12.06
CA ALA A 780 -1.86 25.25 -11.06
C ALA A 780 -2.86 24.66 -10.06
N GLU A 781 -3.93 24.02 -10.56
CA GLU A 781 -4.97 23.31 -9.78
C GLU A 781 -4.42 22.36 -8.75
N ALA A 782 -3.69 21.36 -9.21
CA ALA A 782 -3.17 20.34 -8.35
C ALA A 782 -2.20 20.92 -7.30
N ARG A 783 -1.38 21.91 -7.69
CA ARG A 783 -0.40 22.52 -6.79
C ARG A 783 -1.03 23.37 -5.70
N PHE A 784 -2.03 24.18 -6.05
CA PHE A 784 -2.76 25.01 -5.10
C PHE A 784 -3.56 24.18 -4.11
N LEU A 785 -4.33 23.19 -4.56
CA LEU A 785 -5.11 22.33 -3.68
C LEU A 785 -4.20 21.51 -2.75
N HIS A 786 -3.06 21.03 -3.25
CA HIS A 786 -2.04 20.38 -2.43
C HIS A 786 -1.44 21.34 -1.39
N ALA A 787 -1.20 22.61 -1.74
CA ALA A 787 -0.73 23.63 -0.80
C ALA A 787 -1.78 23.91 0.29
N CYS A 788 -3.05 24.09 -0.07
CA CYS A 788 -4.15 24.27 0.88
C CYS A 788 -4.24 23.10 1.88
N GLU A 789 -4.26 21.86 1.38
CA GLU A 789 -4.30 20.65 2.21
C GLU A 789 -3.08 20.56 3.14
N THR A 790 -1.90 20.89 2.62
CA THR A 790 -0.66 20.89 3.41
C THR A 790 -0.69 21.96 4.49
N ILE A 791 -1.14 23.18 4.18
CA ILE A 791 -1.24 24.28 5.15
C ILE A 791 -2.19 23.88 6.29
N THR A 792 -3.37 23.32 6.00
CA THR A 792 -4.28 22.84 7.05
C THR A 792 -3.60 21.80 7.96
N LYS A 793 -2.94 20.80 7.38
CA LYS A 793 -2.23 19.75 8.15
C LYS A 793 -1.10 20.32 9.01
N VAL A 794 -0.36 21.29 8.46
CA VAL A 794 0.77 21.94 9.14
C VAL A 794 0.30 22.83 10.29
N VAL A 795 -0.80 23.58 10.10
CA VAL A 795 -1.43 24.39 11.14
C VAL A 795 -1.95 23.50 12.26
N LYS A 796 -2.63 22.39 11.94
CA LYS A 796 -3.07 21.37 12.92
C LYS A 796 -1.91 20.81 13.73
N ARG A 797 -0.76 20.58 13.10
CA ARG A 797 0.47 20.09 13.75
C ARG A 797 1.26 21.20 14.47
N LYS A 798 0.78 22.45 14.46
CA LYS A 798 1.44 23.64 15.01
C LYS A 798 2.85 23.88 14.46
N GLN A 799 3.03 23.69 13.14
CA GLN A 799 4.32 23.81 12.45
C GLN A 799 4.34 24.95 11.40
N PRO A 800 4.02 26.21 11.77
CA PRO A 800 3.76 27.28 10.81
C PRO A 800 4.96 27.61 9.90
N GLN A 801 6.18 27.17 10.25
CA GLN A 801 7.38 27.32 9.43
C GLN A 801 7.32 26.64 8.05
N ILE A 802 6.43 25.65 7.85
CA ILE A 802 6.30 24.97 6.55
C ILE A 802 5.42 25.78 5.59
N ILE A 803 4.57 26.68 6.10
CA ILE A 803 3.61 27.48 5.32
C ILE A 803 4.33 28.37 4.30
N GLU A 804 5.42 29.01 4.70
CA GLU A 804 6.24 29.86 3.82
C GLU A 804 6.74 29.11 2.59
N LYS A 805 7.22 27.87 2.78
CA LYS A 805 7.67 27.03 1.65
C LYS A 805 6.54 26.66 0.70
N GLN A 806 5.32 26.45 1.22
CA GLN A 806 4.17 26.17 0.34
C GLN A 806 3.76 27.41 -0.45
N ILE A 807 3.82 28.60 0.15
CA ILE A 807 3.49 29.85 -0.54
C ILE A 807 4.51 30.17 -1.62
N ALA A 808 5.81 29.99 -1.35
CA ALA A 808 6.85 30.15 -2.35
C ALA A 808 6.67 29.21 -3.56
N ARG A 809 6.21 27.96 -3.32
CA ARG A 809 5.88 27.02 -4.41
C ARG A 809 4.70 27.48 -5.26
N ILE A 810 3.75 28.21 -4.68
CA ILE A 810 2.62 28.79 -5.42
C ILE A 810 3.07 30.00 -6.22
N ASP A 811 3.89 30.87 -5.64
CA ASP A 811 4.45 32.02 -6.35
C ASP A 811 5.24 31.57 -7.60
N GLU A 812 6.10 30.54 -7.46
CA GLU A 812 6.85 29.94 -8.58
C GLU A 812 5.92 29.30 -9.62
N CYS A 813 4.86 28.62 -9.16
CA CYS A 813 3.86 28.02 -10.03
C CYS A 813 3.15 29.05 -10.91
N VAL A 814 2.67 30.13 -10.29
CA VAL A 814 1.92 31.19 -10.97
C VAL A 814 2.84 31.95 -11.94
N ALA A 815 4.09 32.23 -11.55
CA ALA A 815 5.06 32.85 -12.44
C ALA A 815 5.28 32.00 -13.72
N ARG A 816 5.48 30.68 -13.56
CA ARG A 816 5.66 29.76 -14.68
C ARG A 816 4.43 29.69 -15.59
N VAL A 817 3.24 29.52 -15.01
CA VAL A 817 2.00 29.38 -15.78
C VAL A 817 1.63 30.68 -16.49
N SER A 818 1.90 31.83 -15.88
CA SER A 818 1.65 33.15 -16.50
C SER A 818 2.54 33.39 -17.72
N GLU A 819 3.80 32.94 -17.66
CA GLU A 819 4.73 32.98 -18.80
C GLU A 819 4.27 32.08 -19.95
N ASP A 820 3.81 30.86 -19.64
CA ASP A 820 3.38 29.89 -20.67
C ASP A 820 2.02 30.23 -21.32
N LEU A 821 1.13 30.95 -20.63
CA LEU A 821 -0.22 31.28 -21.12
C LEU A 821 -0.33 32.61 -21.87
N ASN A 822 0.75 33.42 -21.97
CA ASN A 822 0.74 34.75 -22.61
C ASN A 822 -0.50 35.59 -22.23
N LEU A 823 -0.71 35.80 -20.93
CA LEU A 823 -1.89 36.48 -20.35
C LEU A 823 -2.07 37.96 -20.78
N SER A 824 -1.24 38.48 -21.70
CA SER A 824 -1.37 39.85 -22.23
C SER A 824 -2.42 40.01 -23.33
N ASP A 825 -2.97 38.92 -23.90
CA ASP A 825 -3.86 38.96 -25.08
C ASP A 825 -5.19 38.18 -24.94
N VAL A 826 -5.56 37.74 -23.74
CA VAL A 826 -6.81 36.97 -23.52
C VAL A 826 -7.78 37.76 -22.65
N ASP A 827 -9.02 37.90 -23.12
CA ASP A 827 -10.14 38.54 -22.42
C ASP A 827 -10.20 38.16 -20.93
N GLU A 828 -10.56 39.14 -20.08
CA GLU A 828 -10.70 39.13 -18.60
C GLU A 828 -11.60 38.02 -18.00
N HIS A 829 -11.88 36.92 -18.71
CA HIS A 829 -12.71 35.82 -18.26
C HIS A 829 -11.99 34.47 -18.38
N LYS A 830 -11.83 33.82 -17.22
CA LYS A 830 -11.88 32.35 -17.00
C LYS A 830 -10.59 31.55 -17.24
N ILE A 831 -9.52 31.85 -16.51
CA ILE A 831 -8.41 30.88 -16.31
C ILE A 831 -8.09 30.80 -14.81
N GLY A 832 -8.40 29.66 -14.17
CA GLY A 832 -8.29 29.51 -12.71
C GLY A 832 -8.73 28.14 -12.18
N ILE A 833 -8.43 27.88 -10.89
CA ILE A 833 -8.70 26.62 -10.17
C ILE A 833 -10.07 26.73 -9.54
N GLY A 834 -11.06 26.04 -10.10
CA GLY A 834 -12.45 26.43 -9.85
C GLY A 834 -12.65 27.91 -10.19
N GLU A 835 -12.80 28.75 -9.15
CA GLU A 835 -13.09 30.19 -9.22
C GLU A 835 -11.96 31.11 -8.70
N VAL A 836 -10.75 30.60 -8.45
CA VAL A 836 -9.59 31.47 -8.14
C VAL A 836 -8.78 31.72 -9.41
N PRO A 837 -8.78 32.95 -9.98
CA PRO A 837 -7.93 33.29 -11.12
C PRO A 837 -6.45 33.00 -10.81
N ILE A 838 -5.71 32.48 -11.80
CA ILE A 838 -4.27 32.11 -11.64
C ILE A 838 -3.46 33.26 -11.04
N GLU A 839 -3.73 34.48 -11.48
CA GLU A 839 -3.06 35.71 -11.02
C GLU A 839 -3.27 35.99 -9.52
N THR A 840 -4.43 35.59 -8.97
CA THR A 840 -4.83 35.89 -7.59
C THR A 840 -4.50 34.76 -6.60
N MET A 841 -4.08 33.59 -7.08
CA MET A 841 -3.70 32.46 -6.22
C MET A 841 -2.64 32.79 -5.16
N PRO A 842 -1.60 33.60 -5.47
CA PRO A 842 -0.61 34.01 -4.48
C PRO A 842 -1.23 34.78 -3.30
N GLN A 843 -2.18 35.67 -3.57
CA GLN A 843 -2.86 36.43 -2.53
C GLN A 843 -3.81 35.52 -1.75
N TYR A 844 -4.61 34.73 -2.48
CA TYR A 844 -5.60 33.85 -1.86
C TYR A 844 -4.97 32.82 -0.91
N ILE A 845 -3.85 32.19 -1.29
CA ILE A 845 -3.18 31.20 -0.43
C ILE A 845 -2.61 31.83 0.85
N ARG A 846 -2.17 33.09 0.77
CA ARG A 846 -1.71 33.87 1.94
C ARG A 846 -2.87 34.17 2.88
N ASP A 847 -3.99 34.66 2.35
CA ASP A 847 -5.21 34.94 3.12
C ASP A 847 -5.76 33.66 3.76
N PHE A 848 -5.78 32.55 3.00
CA PHE A 848 -6.13 31.23 3.50
C PHE A 848 -5.24 30.82 4.69
N ALA A 849 -3.92 30.97 4.56
CA ALA A 849 -2.98 30.63 5.62
C ALA A 849 -3.17 31.49 6.89
N LEU A 850 -3.33 32.80 6.75
CA LEU A 850 -3.56 33.72 7.88
C LEU A 850 -4.86 33.39 8.62
N ARG A 851 -5.93 33.08 7.88
CA ARG A 851 -7.21 32.64 8.45
C ARG A 851 -7.03 31.36 9.27
N ARG A 852 -6.40 30.32 8.71
CA ARG A 852 -6.17 29.05 9.43
C ARG A 852 -5.34 29.21 10.70
N LEU A 853 -4.33 30.08 10.65
CA LEU A 853 -3.51 30.40 11.82
C LEU A 853 -4.31 31.16 12.90
N ARG A 854 -5.19 32.07 12.50
CA ARG A 854 -6.09 32.81 13.41
C ARG A 854 -7.06 31.86 14.11
N THR A 855 -7.77 31.02 13.37
CA THR A 855 -8.73 30.04 13.92
C THR A 855 -8.04 29.04 14.86
N SER A 856 -6.76 28.76 14.64
CA SER A 856 -5.94 27.88 15.50
C SER A 856 -5.28 28.60 16.67
N ASN A 857 -5.62 29.87 16.92
CA ASN A 857 -5.09 30.73 17.97
C ASN A 857 -3.55 30.88 17.92
N MET A 858 -3.00 31.03 16.71
CA MET A 858 -1.57 31.20 16.43
C MET A 858 -1.26 32.62 15.92
N SER A 859 -1.78 33.65 16.61
CA SER A 859 -1.69 35.07 16.21
C SER A 859 -0.27 35.57 16.02
N ALA A 860 0.69 35.14 16.85
CA ALA A 860 2.10 35.49 16.71
C ALA A 860 2.73 34.94 15.42
N ALA A 861 2.32 33.75 14.97
CA ALA A 861 2.79 33.16 13.72
C ALA A 861 2.14 33.84 12.51
N ALA A 862 0.84 34.17 12.59
CA ALA A 862 0.13 34.91 11.57
C ALA A 862 0.72 36.31 11.37
N SER A 863 0.94 37.06 12.46
CA SER A 863 1.56 38.40 12.42
C SER A 863 2.95 38.38 11.80
N ARG A 864 3.80 37.40 12.19
CA ARG A 864 5.14 37.23 11.61
C ARG A 864 5.09 36.97 10.10
N LEU A 865 4.19 36.08 9.67
CA LEU A 865 4.09 35.70 8.26
C LEU A 865 3.49 36.82 7.40
N ALA A 866 2.48 37.54 7.91
CA ALA A 866 1.96 38.72 7.23
C ALA A 866 3.02 39.83 7.07
N ASN A 867 3.80 40.11 8.12
CA ASN A 867 4.92 41.05 8.03
C ASN A 867 5.94 40.62 6.97
N LEU A 868 6.24 39.31 6.88
CA LEU A 868 7.13 38.76 5.86
C LEU A 868 6.58 38.97 4.44
N TRP A 869 5.27 38.88 4.26
CA TRP A 869 4.61 39.06 2.96
C TRP A 869 4.27 40.54 2.66
N GLY A 870 4.66 41.47 3.53
CA GLY A 870 4.30 42.89 3.39
C GLY A 870 2.80 43.15 3.50
N MET A 871 2.07 42.26 4.17
CA MET A 871 0.63 42.38 4.40
C MET A 871 0.38 43.01 5.77
N ASN A 872 -0.53 43.97 5.83
CA ASN A 872 -0.96 44.55 7.09
C ASN A 872 -1.83 43.52 7.84
N TYR A 873 -1.27 42.89 8.87
CA TYR A 873 -2.01 42.04 9.78
C TYR A 873 -2.10 42.74 11.13
N GLU A 874 -3.18 43.49 11.29
CA GLU A 874 -3.65 43.98 12.59
C GLU A 874 -4.94 43.23 12.91
N GLU A 875 -5.11 42.78 14.15
CA GLU A 875 -6.43 42.35 14.65
C GLU A 875 -7.33 43.59 14.87
N ASP A 876 -7.43 44.47 13.86
CA ASP A 876 -8.33 45.61 13.87
C ASP A 876 -9.73 45.13 13.42
N PRO A 877 -10.76 45.27 14.27
CA PRO A 877 -12.15 44.95 13.92
C PRO A 877 -12.63 45.61 12.62
N VAL A 878 -12.07 46.77 12.24
CA VAL A 878 -12.47 47.52 11.04
C VAL A 878 -11.98 46.84 9.76
N VAL A 879 -10.72 46.40 9.73
CA VAL A 879 -10.13 45.70 8.57
C VAL A 879 -10.79 44.32 8.38
N LEU A 880 -11.06 43.64 9.49
CA LEU A 880 -11.83 42.38 9.50
C LEU A 880 -13.24 42.56 8.91
N ALA A 881 -13.92 43.66 9.26
CA ALA A 881 -15.23 43.98 8.72
C ALA A 881 -15.19 44.32 7.22
N GLU A 882 -14.12 44.94 6.72
CA GLU A 882 -13.94 45.18 5.28
C GLU A 882 -13.65 43.91 4.48
N GLU A 883 -12.81 43.01 5.01
CA GLU A 883 -12.56 41.68 4.42
C GLU A 883 -13.85 40.84 4.37
N GLU A 884 -14.61 40.85 5.47
CA GLU A 884 -15.88 40.14 5.55
C GLU A 884 -16.92 40.72 4.58
N LYS A 885 -16.98 42.06 4.45
CA LYS A 885 -17.85 42.72 3.48
C LYS A 885 -17.48 42.38 2.02
N ARG A 886 -16.19 42.27 1.70
CA ARG A 886 -15.75 41.79 0.36
C ARG A 886 -16.18 40.35 0.12
N ARG A 887 -16.03 39.46 1.11
CA ARG A 887 -16.46 38.06 0.99
C ARG A 887 -17.97 37.93 0.82
N GLN A 888 -18.77 38.73 1.53
CA GLN A 888 -20.23 38.76 1.39
C GLN A 888 -20.71 39.19 -0.01
N LEU A 889 -19.90 39.99 -0.73
CA LEU A 889 -20.19 40.39 -2.11
C LEU A 889 -19.85 39.28 -3.11
N THR A 890 -18.74 38.56 -2.90
CA THR A 890 -18.26 37.52 -3.82
C THR A 890 -18.98 36.18 -3.63
N TYR A 891 -19.12 35.74 -2.38
CA TYR A 891 -19.58 34.39 -2.04
C TYR A 891 -20.99 34.39 -1.47
N VAL A 892 -21.73 33.31 -1.74
CA VAL A 892 -23.02 33.03 -1.11
C VAL A 892 -22.82 32.95 0.40
N GLN A 893 -23.70 33.62 1.14
CA GLN A 893 -23.73 33.63 2.59
C GLN A 893 -24.93 32.83 3.10
N TRP A 894 -24.84 32.30 4.32
CA TRP A 894 -25.93 31.58 4.96
C TRP A 894 -27.22 32.40 5.02
N ASN A 895 -27.12 33.72 5.17
CA ASN A 895 -28.28 34.61 5.29
C ASN A 895 -28.70 35.31 3.98
N ASP A 896 -28.13 34.94 2.83
CA ASP A 896 -28.53 35.51 1.54
C ASP A 896 -30.00 35.18 1.18
N GLU A 897 -30.65 36.03 0.39
CA GLU A 897 -32.04 35.78 0.01
C GLU A 897 -32.18 34.50 -0.82
N GLY A 898 -33.05 33.57 -0.37
CA GLY A 898 -33.26 32.28 -1.03
C GLY A 898 -32.34 31.15 -0.56
N SER A 899 -31.40 31.43 0.36
CA SER A 899 -30.66 30.41 1.09
C SER A 899 -31.51 29.80 2.22
N PRO A 900 -31.10 28.66 2.82
CA PRO A 900 -31.81 28.04 3.94
C PRO A 900 -31.77 28.90 5.21
N GLY A 901 -30.75 29.74 5.35
CA GLY A 901 -30.59 30.64 6.47
C GLY A 901 -31.45 31.89 6.40
N ASN A 902 -32.18 32.13 5.30
CA ASN A 902 -33.07 33.27 5.17
C ASN A 902 -34.47 32.84 4.73
N ILE A 903 -35.35 32.66 5.73
CA ILE A 903 -36.75 32.28 5.48
C ILE A 903 -37.61 33.53 5.62
N ALA A 904 -38.18 33.97 4.49
CA ALA A 904 -39.06 35.15 4.41
C ALA A 904 -38.46 36.43 5.01
N GLY A 905 -37.16 36.68 4.77
CA GLY A 905 -36.44 37.85 5.27
C GLY A 905 -35.95 37.73 6.72
N LYS A 906 -36.11 36.57 7.36
CA LYS A 906 -35.64 36.31 8.73
C LYS A 906 -34.46 35.37 8.74
N SER A 907 -33.35 35.84 9.34
CA SER A 907 -32.14 35.04 9.58
C SER A 907 -32.44 33.86 10.51
N GLN A 908 -32.04 32.66 10.08
CA GLN A 908 -32.12 31.42 10.83
C GLN A 908 -30.75 31.07 11.43
N PRO A 909 -30.72 30.38 12.58
CA PRO A 909 -29.46 29.86 13.11
C PRO A 909 -28.81 28.88 12.13
N LEU A 910 -27.48 28.81 12.13
CA LEU A 910 -26.75 27.79 11.41
C LEU A 910 -27.16 26.39 11.92
N PRO A 911 -27.14 25.35 11.08
CA PRO A 911 -27.49 24.00 11.51
C PRO A 911 -26.42 23.45 12.46
N ASP A 912 -26.85 22.95 13.61
CA ASP A 912 -25.97 22.25 14.54
C ASP A 912 -25.61 20.86 14.00
N LEU A 913 -24.46 20.34 14.42
CA LEU A 913 -24.01 19.03 14.01
C LEU A 913 -24.78 17.94 14.79
N ILE A 914 -25.58 17.14 14.09
CA ILE A 914 -26.43 16.10 14.66
C ILE A 914 -25.60 14.85 14.94
N SER A 915 -25.42 14.53 16.22
CA SER A 915 -24.62 13.39 16.67
C SER A 915 -25.43 12.27 17.34
N ASN A 916 -26.76 12.42 17.48
CA ASN A 916 -27.62 11.43 18.13
C ASN A 916 -28.82 11.00 17.28
N ALA A 917 -29.37 9.83 17.60
CA ALA A 917 -30.39 9.16 16.80
C ALA A 917 -31.77 9.84 16.83
N VAL A 918 -32.12 10.51 17.93
CA VAL A 918 -33.43 11.16 18.12
C VAL A 918 -33.50 12.41 17.27
N ASP A 919 -32.50 13.27 17.40
CA ASP A 919 -32.40 14.52 16.64
C ASP A 919 -32.33 14.23 15.14
N LEU A 920 -31.59 13.19 14.72
CA LEU A 920 -31.58 12.73 13.33
C LEU A 920 -32.98 12.37 12.84
N ALA A 921 -33.76 11.62 13.62
CA ALA A 921 -35.09 11.19 13.21
C ALA A 921 -36.11 12.35 13.17
N GLU A 922 -35.92 13.39 13.98
CA GLU A 922 -36.77 14.59 13.99
C GLU A 922 -36.43 15.52 12.82
N GLU A 923 -35.17 15.91 12.70
CA GLU A 923 -34.69 16.82 11.66
C GLU A 923 -34.82 16.24 10.25
N PHE A 924 -34.64 14.92 10.10
CA PHE A 924 -34.82 14.27 8.81
C PHE A 924 -36.29 14.26 8.34
N LYS A 925 -37.26 14.21 9.26
CA LYS A 925 -38.68 14.35 8.89
C LYS A 925 -38.97 15.75 8.36
N VAL A 926 -38.39 16.78 9.00
CA VAL A 926 -38.51 18.18 8.56
C VAL A 926 -37.90 18.34 7.18
N LEU A 927 -36.70 17.80 6.96
CA LEU A 927 -36.01 17.83 5.67
C LEU A 927 -36.89 17.27 4.53
N LEU A 928 -37.52 16.11 4.72
CA LEU A 928 -38.37 15.47 3.70
C LEU A 928 -39.71 16.18 3.48
N GLN A 929 -40.24 16.89 4.49
CA GLN A 929 -41.48 17.66 4.33
C GLN A 929 -41.27 18.94 3.52
N LEU A 930 -40.07 19.50 3.56
CA LEU A 930 -39.77 20.82 3.01
C LEU A 930 -39.20 20.81 1.58
N GLY A 931 -38.94 19.64 0.97
CA GLY A 931 -38.41 19.62 -0.39
C GLY A 931 -38.54 18.30 -1.15
N GLU A 932 -38.86 18.40 -2.44
CA GLU A 932 -38.87 17.26 -3.38
C GLU A 932 -37.45 16.87 -3.84
N THR A 933 -36.49 17.79 -3.75
CA THR A 933 -35.08 17.57 -4.11
C THR A 933 -34.21 17.74 -2.88
N VAL A 934 -33.38 16.74 -2.60
CA VAL A 934 -32.38 16.77 -1.52
C VAL A 934 -30.99 16.78 -2.17
N GLY A 935 -30.29 17.88 -1.98
CA GLY A 935 -28.86 18.01 -2.24
C GLY A 935 -28.04 17.34 -1.14
N PHE A 936 -26.91 16.75 -1.49
CA PHE A 936 -25.98 16.18 -0.52
C PHE A 936 -24.53 16.41 -0.92
N ASP A 937 -23.69 16.47 0.11
CA ASP A 937 -22.24 16.43 -0.01
C ASP A 937 -21.65 15.74 1.23
N ALA A 938 -20.40 15.26 1.14
CA ALA A 938 -19.73 14.59 2.24
C ALA A 938 -18.31 15.11 2.41
N GLU A 939 -17.92 15.28 3.67
CA GLU A 939 -16.56 15.70 4.02
C GLU A 939 -15.93 14.71 5.00
N TRP A 940 -14.63 14.46 4.82
CA TRP A 940 -13.90 13.41 5.54
C TRP A 940 -12.50 13.83 5.97
N GLY A 941 -11.96 13.09 6.94
CA GLY A 941 -10.60 13.25 7.44
C GLY A 941 -9.62 12.25 6.83
N GLU A 942 -8.56 11.92 7.57
CA GLU A 942 -7.56 10.91 7.16
C GLU A 942 -8.06 9.46 7.34
N ASP A 943 -9.13 9.24 8.12
CA ASP A 943 -9.72 7.93 8.38
C ASP A 943 -10.61 7.42 7.20
N SER A 944 -10.83 6.10 7.12
CA SER A 944 -11.74 5.51 6.13
C SER A 944 -13.20 5.81 6.51
N GLY A 945 -13.90 6.57 5.68
CA GLY A 945 -15.31 6.95 5.88
C GLY A 945 -15.57 8.45 5.87
N VAL A 946 -16.85 8.82 6.00
CA VAL A 946 -17.31 10.21 6.06
C VAL A 946 -17.24 10.73 7.50
N ALA A 947 -16.76 11.95 7.67
CA ALA A 947 -16.75 12.64 8.98
C ALA A 947 -18.01 13.50 9.17
N VAL A 948 -18.46 14.18 8.13
CA VAL A 948 -19.69 14.99 8.11
C VAL A 948 -20.46 14.70 6.83
N LEU A 949 -21.71 14.25 6.96
CA LEU A 949 -22.63 14.14 5.82
C LEU A 949 -23.58 15.34 5.86
N GLN A 950 -23.69 16.02 4.73
CA GLN A 950 -24.45 17.24 4.56
C GLN A 950 -25.68 16.92 3.72
N LEU A 951 -26.86 17.33 4.19
CA LEU A 951 -28.11 17.16 3.45
C LEU A 951 -28.87 18.47 3.44
N SER A 952 -29.33 18.91 2.28
CA SER A 952 -30.06 20.16 2.16
C SER A 952 -31.16 20.11 1.12
N THR A 953 -32.29 20.70 1.45
CA THR A 953 -33.28 21.15 0.46
C THR A 953 -32.97 22.60 0.09
N VAL A 954 -33.84 23.25 -0.69
CA VAL A 954 -33.72 24.70 -0.97
C VAL A 954 -33.96 25.58 0.25
N SER A 955 -34.60 25.06 1.31
CA SER A 955 -35.06 25.86 2.46
C SER A 955 -34.68 25.29 3.83
N HIS A 956 -34.06 24.11 3.91
CA HIS A 956 -33.65 23.48 5.16
C HIS A 956 -32.39 22.65 4.96
N SER A 957 -31.40 22.79 5.84
CA SER A 957 -30.12 22.07 5.80
C SER A 957 -29.85 21.39 7.13
N ILE A 958 -29.29 20.18 7.08
CA ILE A 958 -28.88 19.41 8.26
C ILE A 958 -27.46 18.86 8.07
N LEU A 959 -26.70 18.82 9.16
CA LEU A 959 -25.32 18.32 9.19
C LEU A 959 -25.26 17.10 10.12
N LEU A 960 -24.73 15.98 9.62
CA LEU A 960 -24.73 14.71 10.34
C LEU A 960 -23.30 14.29 10.73
N ASP A 961 -23.10 14.01 12.01
CA ASP A 961 -21.86 13.44 12.54
C ASP A 961 -21.84 11.92 12.34
N ILE A 962 -21.39 11.49 11.16
CA ILE A 962 -21.37 10.07 10.79
C ILE A 962 -20.56 9.23 11.78
N PRO A 963 -19.36 9.62 12.24
CA PRO A 963 -18.62 8.88 13.27
C PRO A 963 -19.41 8.70 14.58
N ALA A 964 -20.11 9.74 15.06
CA ALA A 964 -20.89 9.65 16.28
C ALA A 964 -22.13 8.76 16.12
N LEU A 965 -22.89 8.94 15.03
CA LEU A 965 -24.10 8.17 14.73
C LEU A 965 -23.80 6.70 14.43
N SER A 966 -22.66 6.41 13.80
CA SER A 966 -22.25 5.05 13.46
C SER A 966 -21.56 4.30 14.61
N SER A 967 -21.23 4.99 15.70
CA SER A 967 -20.51 4.40 16.84
C SER A 967 -21.35 3.44 17.69
N ASN A 968 -22.68 3.46 17.55
CA ASN A 968 -23.61 2.66 18.34
C ASN A 968 -24.79 2.12 17.49
N GLY A 969 -25.39 1.03 17.96
CA GLY A 969 -26.41 0.31 17.19
C GLY A 969 -27.77 1.01 17.10
N GLU A 970 -28.00 2.09 17.85
CA GLU A 970 -29.19 2.93 17.77
C GLU A 970 -29.05 3.98 16.67
N GLY A 971 -27.92 4.70 16.63
CA GLY A 971 -27.60 5.63 15.56
C GLY A 971 -27.49 4.92 14.20
N CYS A 972 -26.88 3.73 14.10
CA CYS A 972 -26.92 2.97 12.85
C CYS A 972 -28.34 2.59 12.40
N ARG A 973 -29.28 2.34 13.33
CA ARG A 973 -30.69 2.09 12.99
C ARG A 973 -31.37 3.35 12.49
N ALA A 974 -31.13 4.48 13.16
CA ALA A 974 -31.66 5.76 12.74
C ALA A 974 -31.12 6.14 11.35
N LEU A 975 -29.82 6.03 11.11
CA LEU A 975 -29.19 6.21 9.79
C LEU A 975 -29.81 5.31 8.74
N GLN A 976 -29.97 4.02 9.04
CA GLN A 976 -30.57 3.07 8.09
C GLN A 976 -32.03 3.41 7.77
N ALA A 977 -32.82 3.83 8.77
CA ALA A 977 -34.22 4.20 8.62
C ALA A 977 -34.43 5.59 7.98
N THR A 978 -33.39 6.43 7.94
CA THR A 978 -33.44 7.79 7.40
C THR A 978 -32.59 7.88 6.11
N VAL A 979 -31.31 8.22 6.25
CA VAL A 979 -30.33 8.37 5.16
C VAL A 979 -30.28 7.11 4.28
N GLY A 980 -30.26 5.92 4.87
CA GLY A 980 -30.25 4.65 4.13
C GLY A 980 -31.46 4.50 3.21
N GLN A 981 -32.66 4.90 3.66
CA GLN A 981 -33.86 4.89 2.83
C GLN A 981 -33.85 5.99 1.76
N LEU A 982 -33.30 7.18 2.08
CA LEU A 982 -33.16 8.28 1.12
C LEU A 982 -32.34 7.83 -0.09
N PHE A 983 -31.14 7.32 0.16
CA PHE A 983 -30.23 6.87 -0.88
C PHE A 983 -30.66 5.55 -1.54
N ALA A 984 -31.59 4.79 -0.95
CA ALA A 984 -32.24 3.65 -1.60
C ALA A 984 -33.44 4.06 -2.47
N GLY A 985 -33.83 5.33 -2.49
CA GLY A 985 -35.00 5.82 -3.23
C GLY A 985 -36.34 5.39 -2.63
N LEU A 986 -36.37 5.09 -1.32
CA LEU A 986 -37.55 4.60 -0.59
C LEU A 986 -38.25 5.70 0.23
N THR A 987 -37.86 6.96 0.05
CA THR A 987 -38.45 8.12 0.74
C THR A 987 -39.33 8.94 -0.20
N GLY A 988 -40.01 9.95 0.32
CA GLY A 988 -40.80 10.90 -0.48
C GLY A 988 -39.97 11.89 -1.32
N ALA A 989 -38.64 11.92 -1.17
CA ALA A 989 -37.77 12.77 -1.98
C ALA A 989 -37.70 12.22 -3.42
N ARG A 990 -38.04 13.06 -4.39
CA ARG A 990 -38.06 12.70 -5.82
C ARG A 990 -36.67 12.64 -6.42
N TYR A 991 -35.78 13.52 -5.97
CA TYR A 991 -34.41 13.63 -6.47
C TYR A 991 -33.41 13.72 -5.31
N VAL A 992 -32.34 12.93 -5.38
CA VAL A 992 -31.18 13.01 -4.49
C VAL A 992 -29.99 13.40 -5.35
N ILE A 993 -29.45 14.60 -5.15
CA ILE A 993 -28.51 15.24 -6.10
C ILE A 993 -27.20 15.55 -5.37
N GLY A 994 -26.07 15.12 -5.93
CA GLY A 994 -24.74 15.51 -5.47
C GLY A 994 -23.91 16.06 -6.64
N PHE A 995 -22.75 16.65 -6.35
CA PHE A 995 -21.85 17.19 -7.37
C PHE A 995 -20.56 16.38 -7.41
N GLY A 996 -20.32 15.60 -8.47
CA GLY A 996 -19.14 14.73 -8.49
C GLY A 996 -19.20 13.55 -7.53
N CYS A 997 -20.41 13.09 -7.20
CA CYS A 997 -20.67 12.34 -5.97
C CYS A 997 -20.25 10.85 -5.94
N LYS A 998 -19.42 10.39 -6.88
CA LYS A 998 -18.98 8.98 -6.94
C LYS A 998 -18.13 8.63 -5.70
N GLU A 999 -17.19 9.50 -5.36
CA GLU A 999 -16.31 9.30 -4.20
C GLU A 999 -17.07 9.48 -2.88
N ASP A 1000 -17.98 10.45 -2.80
CA ASP A 1000 -18.82 10.66 -1.60
C ASP A 1000 -19.63 9.40 -1.27
N ILE A 1001 -20.26 8.79 -2.28
CA ILE A 1001 -21.02 7.54 -2.15
C ILE A 1001 -20.11 6.39 -1.71
N LYS A 1002 -18.91 6.28 -2.28
CA LYS A 1002 -17.92 5.26 -1.89
C LYS A 1002 -17.52 5.44 -0.43
N ARG A 1003 -17.20 6.66 -0.01
CA ARG A 1003 -16.86 7.02 1.39
C ARG A 1003 -18.01 6.75 2.35
N LEU A 1004 -19.26 6.99 1.93
CA LEU A 1004 -20.44 6.66 2.72
C LEU A 1004 -20.58 5.14 2.94
N ARG A 1005 -20.19 4.32 1.96
CA ARG A 1005 -20.15 2.85 2.10
C ARG A 1005 -18.98 2.35 2.94
N ASP A 1006 -17.85 3.05 2.88
CA ASP A 1006 -16.65 2.74 3.66
C ASP A 1006 -16.73 3.25 5.10
N SER A 1007 -17.79 4.01 5.43
CA SER A 1007 -18.00 4.55 6.76
C SER A 1007 -18.17 3.44 7.80
N PRO A 1008 -17.66 3.62 9.04
CA PRO A 1008 -17.82 2.61 10.08
C PRO A 1008 -19.29 2.26 10.31
N CYS A 1009 -19.58 1.01 10.67
CA CYS A 1009 -20.92 0.59 11.08
C CYS A 1009 -20.81 -0.41 12.22
N SER A 1010 -21.42 -0.11 13.37
CA SER A 1010 -21.39 -1.00 14.54
C SER A 1010 -22.33 -2.21 14.41
N ARG A 1011 -23.00 -2.41 13.27
CA ARG A 1011 -23.97 -3.48 13.00
C ARG A 1011 -23.51 -4.36 11.84
N SER A 1012 -24.00 -5.60 11.81
CA SER A 1012 -23.70 -6.57 10.73
C SER A 1012 -24.29 -6.19 9.37
N VAL A 1013 -25.35 -5.38 9.35
CA VAL A 1013 -25.93 -4.79 8.14
C VAL A 1013 -25.54 -3.32 8.13
N HIS A 1014 -24.89 -2.90 7.05
CA HIS A 1014 -24.49 -1.51 6.84
C HIS A 1014 -25.74 -0.61 6.70
N TRP A 1015 -25.66 0.61 7.23
CA TRP A 1015 -26.78 1.55 7.19
C TRP A 1015 -26.98 2.18 5.81
N PHE A 1016 -25.90 2.31 5.03
CA PHE A 1016 -25.92 2.83 3.65
C PHE A 1016 -26.11 1.70 2.61
N PRO A 1017 -26.90 1.92 1.53
CA PRO A 1017 -27.15 0.92 0.50
C PRO A 1017 -25.90 0.55 -0.32
N HIS A 1018 -25.67 -0.76 -0.48
CA HIS A 1018 -24.56 -1.29 -1.28
C HIS A 1018 -24.91 -1.35 -2.77
N ASN A 1019 -26.14 -1.74 -3.11
CA ASN A 1019 -26.63 -1.88 -4.49
C ASN A 1019 -27.77 -0.88 -4.73
N ASN A 1020 -27.88 -0.30 -5.94
CA ASN A 1020 -28.93 0.64 -6.36
C ASN A 1020 -29.03 1.92 -5.51
N CYS A 1021 -28.05 2.82 -5.65
CA CYS A 1021 -28.09 4.16 -5.07
C CYS A 1021 -28.93 5.10 -5.94
N ALA A 1022 -29.92 5.79 -5.35
CA ALA A 1022 -30.81 6.73 -6.03
C ALA A 1022 -30.18 8.11 -6.28
N ALA A 1023 -28.98 8.36 -5.75
CA ALA A 1023 -28.25 9.60 -5.95
C ALA A 1023 -27.84 9.80 -7.41
N ARG A 1024 -27.98 11.03 -7.90
CA ARG A 1024 -27.59 11.45 -9.25
C ARG A 1024 -26.56 12.57 -9.18
N ASP A 1025 -25.64 12.56 -10.14
CA ASP A 1025 -24.67 13.64 -10.30
C ASP A 1025 -25.32 14.84 -11.01
N LEU A 1026 -25.05 16.05 -10.54
CA LEU A 1026 -25.55 17.30 -11.10
C LEU A 1026 -24.83 17.68 -12.41
N ARG A 1027 -23.58 17.26 -12.61
CA ARG A 1027 -22.76 17.68 -13.77
C ARG A 1027 -23.38 17.32 -15.13
N PRO A 1028 -23.89 16.09 -15.36
CA PRO A 1028 -24.56 15.76 -16.62
C PRO A 1028 -25.84 16.58 -16.85
N LEU A 1029 -26.60 16.85 -15.79
CA LEU A 1029 -27.85 17.62 -15.88
C LEU A 1029 -27.60 19.09 -16.28
N ILE A 1030 -26.49 19.67 -15.78
CA ILE A 1030 -26.06 21.01 -16.20
C ILE A 1030 -25.63 21.02 -17.66
N ALA A 1031 -24.84 20.02 -18.07
CA ALA A 1031 -24.35 19.92 -19.45
C ALA A 1031 -25.50 19.81 -20.46
N GLU A 1032 -26.55 19.06 -20.12
CA GLU A 1032 -27.77 18.96 -20.93
C GLU A 1032 -28.55 20.28 -20.98
N ALA A 1033 -28.75 20.94 -19.83
CA ALA A 1033 -29.53 22.17 -19.77
C ALA A 1033 -28.83 23.36 -20.46
N SER A 1034 -27.51 23.43 -20.38
CA SER A 1034 -26.66 24.50 -20.92
C SER A 1034 -25.40 23.97 -21.62
N PRO A 1035 -25.51 23.54 -22.89
CA PRO A 1035 -24.39 22.97 -23.65
C PRO A 1035 -23.20 23.93 -23.83
N SER A 1036 -23.43 25.25 -23.83
CA SER A 1036 -22.38 26.28 -23.91
C SER A 1036 -21.49 26.36 -22.67
N LEU A 1037 -21.95 25.82 -21.53
CA LEU A 1037 -21.21 25.78 -20.27
C LEU A 1037 -20.46 24.45 -20.09
N GLY A 1038 -20.90 23.36 -20.73
CA GLY A 1038 -20.40 22.00 -20.52
C GLY A 1038 -19.77 21.37 -21.77
N GLY A 1039 -18.50 21.68 -22.06
CA GLY A 1039 -17.72 20.86 -22.99
C GLY A 1039 -17.52 19.43 -22.46
N LYS A 1040 -17.51 18.43 -23.35
CA LYS A 1040 -17.26 16.99 -23.07
C LYS A 1040 -18.00 16.44 -21.82
N GLY A 1041 -19.33 16.52 -21.80
CA GLY A 1041 -20.17 15.84 -20.79
C GLY A 1041 -20.10 16.42 -19.37
N GLY A 1042 -19.62 17.66 -19.20
CA GLY A 1042 -19.66 18.38 -17.92
C GLY A 1042 -18.57 17.97 -16.91
N GLN A 1043 -17.58 17.17 -17.30
CA GLN A 1043 -16.53 16.69 -16.39
C GLN A 1043 -15.59 17.81 -15.88
N HIS A 1044 -15.50 18.94 -16.58
CA HIS A 1044 -14.71 20.11 -16.14
C HIS A 1044 -15.52 21.15 -15.34
N LEU A 1045 -16.78 20.85 -15.00
CA LEU A 1045 -17.61 21.78 -14.24
C LEU A 1045 -17.22 21.74 -12.76
N GLY A 1046 -17.08 22.91 -12.15
CA GLY A 1046 -16.93 23.09 -10.70
C GLY A 1046 -18.20 23.66 -10.07
N LEU A 1047 -18.63 23.10 -8.93
CA LEU A 1047 -19.89 23.48 -8.25
C LEU A 1047 -19.96 24.98 -7.94
N SER A 1048 -18.84 25.55 -7.52
CA SER A 1048 -18.69 26.97 -7.24
C SER A 1048 -19.15 27.82 -8.41
N ARG A 1049 -18.56 27.59 -9.59
CA ARG A 1049 -18.86 28.33 -10.82
C ARG A 1049 -20.30 28.14 -11.29
N MET A 1050 -20.86 26.97 -11.01
CA MET A 1050 -22.27 26.70 -11.29
C MET A 1050 -23.18 27.44 -10.31
N THR A 1051 -22.75 27.61 -9.06
CA THR A 1051 -23.42 28.46 -8.07
C THR A 1051 -23.43 29.90 -8.56
N GLU A 1052 -22.31 30.43 -9.05
CA GLU A 1052 -22.26 31.78 -9.63
C GLU A 1052 -23.17 31.92 -10.87
N SER A 1053 -23.07 30.98 -11.80
CA SER A 1053 -23.81 31.03 -13.06
C SER A 1053 -25.33 30.93 -12.87
N PHE A 1054 -25.80 30.17 -11.88
CA PHE A 1054 -27.23 29.93 -11.67
C PHE A 1054 -27.83 30.73 -10.50
N LEU A 1055 -27.04 31.04 -9.47
CA LEU A 1055 -27.47 31.70 -8.23
C LEU A 1055 -26.87 33.11 -8.06
N GLY A 1056 -25.93 33.52 -8.91
CA GLY A 1056 -25.41 34.91 -8.98
C GLY A 1056 -24.21 35.21 -8.07
N LYS A 1057 -23.84 34.29 -7.18
CA LYS A 1057 -22.64 34.38 -6.33
C LYS A 1057 -21.92 33.04 -6.26
N GLN A 1058 -20.63 33.10 -5.98
CA GLN A 1058 -19.72 31.96 -5.87
C GLN A 1058 -19.94 31.16 -4.58
N LEU A 1059 -19.54 29.89 -4.52
CA LEU A 1059 -19.51 29.13 -3.26
C LEU A 1059 -18.12 29.25 -2.60
N ASP A 1060 -18.03 29.61 -1.33
CA ASP A 1060 -16.72 29.72 -0.68
C ASP A 1060 -16.15 28.34 -0.33
N LYS A 1061 -15.27 27.80 -1.17
CA LYS A 1061 -14.64 26.48 -0.98
C LYS A 1061 -13.43 26.47 -0.04
N ALA A 1062 -13.15 27.55 0.70
CA ALA A 1062 -12.01 27.60 1.61
C ALA A 1062 -12.07 26.49 2.68
N GLU A 1063 -13.26 26.05 3.08
CA GLU A 1063 -13.41 25.01 4.10
C GLU A 1063 -13.34 23.57 3.57
N GLN A 1064 -13.20 23.35 2.25
CA GLN A 1064 -13.16 21.99 1.67
C GLN A 1064 -12.01 21.14 2.24
N CYS A 1065 -10.83 21.73 2.42
CA CYS A 1065 -9.64 21.04 2.96
C CYS A 1065 -9.47 21.21 4.49
N SER A 1066 -10.56 21.34 5.25
CA SER A 1066 -10.52 21.54 6.71
C SER A 1066 -10.32 20.24 7.49
N ASP A 1067 -10.04 20.38 8.79
CA ASP A 1067 -10.12 19.23 9.71
C ASP A 1067 -11.57 18.89 10.04
N TRP A 1068 -12.22 18.12 9.16
CA TRP A 1068 -13.61 17.70 9.30
C TRP A 1068 -13.87 16.72 10.44
N CYS A 1069 -12.81 16.18 11.05
CA CYS A 1069 -12.88 15.40 12.28
C CYS A 1069 -12.84 16.26 13.56
N GLN A 1070 -12.58 17.57 13.45
CA GLN A 1070 -12.58 18.48 14.59
C GLN A 1070 -14.00 18.59 15.19
N ARG A 1071 -14.08 18.63 16.53
CA ARG A 1071 -15.32 18.87 17.27
C ARG A 1071 -15.07 19.88 18.41
N PRO A 1072 -15.94 20.88 18.62
CA PRO A 1072 -17.04 21.28 17.72
C PRO A 1072 -16.50 21.79 16.36
N LEU A 1073 -17.33 21.73 15.32
CA LEU A 1073 -17.03 22.39 14.04
C LEU A 1073 -17.06 23.91 14.22
N SER A 1074 -16.20 24.63 13.51
CA SER A 1074 -16.23 26.10 13.50
C SER A 1074 -17.48 26.63 12.80
N THR A 1075 -17.79 27.92 13.01
CA THR A 1075 -18.91 28.60 12.34
C THR A 1075 -18.76 28.54 10.82
N GLU A 1076 -17.55 28.75 10.31
CA GLU A 1076 -17.22 28.72 8.88
C GLU A 1076 -17.38 27.32 8.29
N GLN A 1077 -16.92 26.29 9.01
CA GLN A 1077 -17.11 24.89 8.59
C GLN A 1077 -18.59 24.53 8.48
N ARG A 1078 -19.41 24.96 9.44
CA ARG A 1078 -20.85 24.72 9.43
C ARG A 1078 -21.55 25.45 8.30
N GLU A 1079 -21.19 26.72 8.08
CA GLU A 1079 -21.74 27.53 7.00
C GLU A 1079 -21.41 26.96 5.63
N TYR A 1080 -20.13 26.63 5.38
CA TYR A 1080 -19.71 25.97 4.14
C TYR A 1080 -20.47 24.66 3.92
N ALA A 1081 -20.46 23.76 4.92
CA ALA A 1081 -21.10 22.46 4.82
C ALA A 1081 -22.62 22.55 4.59
N ALA A 1082 -23.27 23.59 5.11
CA ALA A 1082 -24.70 23.78 4.86
C ALA A 1082 -24.96 24.29 3.43
N LEU A 1083 -24.12 25.21 2.95
CA LEU A 1083 -24.26 25.82 1.63
C LEU A 1083 -23.82 24.90 0.47
N ASP A 1084 -22.85 24.00 0.69
CA ASP A 1084 -22.34 23.10 -0.37
C ASP A 1084 -23.40 22.08 -0.81
N ALA A 1085 -24.08 21.43 0.15
CA ALA A 1085 -25.24 20.59 -0.13
C ALA A 1085 -26.45 21.41 -0.66
N TRP A 1086 -26.68 22.62 -0.16
CA TRP A 1086 -27.77 23.49 -0.63
C TRP A 1086 -27.59 23.90 -2.09
N ALA A 1087 -26.37 24.25 -2.51
CA ALA A 1087 -26.07 24.67 -3.87
C ALA A 1087 -26.51 23.60 -4.88
N CYS A 1088 -26.28 22.31 -4.58
CA CYS A 1088 -26.74 21.19 -5.40
C CYS A 1088 -28.27 21.18 -5.60
N ALA A 1089 -29.03 21.35 -4.51
CA ALA A 1089 -30.49 21.39 -4.56
C ALA A 1089 -31.03 22.64 -5.28
N ALA A 1090 -30.44 23.80 -4.99
CA ALA A 1090 -30.84 25.10 -5.54
C ALA A 1090 -30.60 25.18 -7.05
N ILE A 1091 -29.43 24.74 -7.51
CA ILE A 1091 -29.10 24.69 -8.94
C ILE A 1091 -30.03 23.71 -9.66
N HIS A 1092 -30.27 22.52 -9.11
CA HIS A 1092 -31.22 21.57 -9.70
C HIS A 1092 -32.62 22.16 -9.82
N ALA A 1093 -33.11 22.86 -8.78
CA ALA A 1093 -34.41 23.54 -8.81
C ALA A 1093 -34.46 24.65 -9.87
N LYS A 1094 -33.36 25.38 -10.09
CA LYS A 1094 -33.25 26.39 -11.15
C LYS A 1094 -33.28 25.77 -12.54
N ILE A 1095 -32.54 24.67 -12.75
CA ILE A 1095 -32.53 23.91 -14.01
C ILE A 1095 -33.93 23.36 -14.32
N ALA A 1096 -34.60 22.77 -13.33
CA ALA A 1096 -35.96 22.24 -13.50
C ALA A 1096 -36.95 23.32 -13.95
N LYS A 1097 -36.83 24.55 -13.41
CA LYS A 1097 -37.63 25.71 -13.87
C LYS A 1097 -37.31 26.10 -15.32
N LEU A 1098 -36.02 26.20 -15.68
CA LEU A 1098 -35.59 26.57 -17.03
C LEU A 1098 -36.05 25.55 -18.09
N ILE A 1099 -35.98 24.25 -17.77
CA ILE A 1099 -36.48 23.19 -18.65
C ILE A 1099 -38.01 23.26 -18.75
N GLY A 1100 -38.71 23.43 -17.62
CA GLY A 1100 -40.17 23.56 -17.59
C GLY A 1100 -40.70 24.79 -18.36
N GLU A 1101 -39.94 25.88 -18.41
CA GLU A 1101 -40.25 27.07 -19.22
C GLU A 1101 -40.00 26.83 -20.72
N ARG A 1102 -38.93 26.10 -21.10
CA ARG A 1102 -38.67 25.71 -22.51
C ARG A 1102 -39.75 24.80 -23.10
N TYR A 1103 -40.43 23.98 -22.28
CA TYR A 1103 -41.54 23.13 -22.74
C TYR A 1103 -42.91 23.82 -22.72
N LYS A 1104 -43.00 25.07 -22.23
CA LYS A 1104 -44.22 25.90 -22.25
C LYS A 1104 -44.26 26.91 -23.41
N VAL A 1105 -43.14 27.11 -24.10
CA VAL A 1105 -43.02 27.84 -25.37
C VAL A 1105 -43.10 26.83 -26.51
#